data_AF-G4Z3G4-F1
#
_entry.id   AF-G4Z3G4-F1
#
_cell.length_a   1.000
_cell.length_b   1.000
_cell.length_c   1.000
_cell.angle_alpha   90.00
_cell.angle_beta   90.00
_cell.angle_gamma   90.00
#
_symmetry.space_group_name_H-M   'P 1'
#
loop_
_entity.id
_entity.type
_entity.pdbx_description
1 polymer ?
#
loop_
_entity_poly.entity_id
_entity_poly.type
_entity_poly.pdbx_seq_one_letter_code
_entity_poly.pdbx_strand_id
1 'polypeptide(L)'
;MTTTIVPAITSLPRATEFVALSWGAFALWWVVVGFVHFISCVYAAGFAKFYWDFGATLLSYTLEGNNVGMPREDFRTISYVHIVLAAAHGVSLVLMVVGSLWRRTLVFFPWSATKNDEILGMDVSNKENCQSYDLSMNDSSLGRLGTGVLRSGKLLKAKLTYARGVVGVNGRYFYAVLICREIVETAFQTAQAFRMSKYLSSRILNNLYVSLLVLNCWSSAFVHARLFAGDEARRRLAVIVCDCVLDLLSAMGVAVIVVLKYVDQYDTSLEGFGYELQNIDDWMAQMLNEARLVVVSSWSDLVGRVIFSLGFIMTTANMKKLLRWTPRARENRVADAKPTHSSNQIQHLGSIGPMSSASSKDEPNSETNQQKPLDSRFRRCSILFIHIRGRLLPTIHVIFVVWGAVVLALHLQASVKDPLISCNPKVNPMAGALPACYAVEFDCYKLDIAGSKEQVRAEWLRFDRGTTVKLHFLHCIDLEVPEMLKEFSHLLEIWVYNSTIREWGASSAVTNSDHPELVSITVVRTNMTEGYLPKGFQSADFPLGLTQLYFCETNLQFVPDDLDTKLHFGSSIYIENSKLTEVPLALARSRPAFLSFAGNPIVELQPELFEGMGIPYLILSHTNVRELPRNVTEPPTIQAFYDFSFTEIAFFWSWIDPFVELTFLPQISAGGSPYCTDLDKIFSGAATNFSVPFQPEYSRILMNASDANWPALQQYVMCSNPLSSTQFPLDDWDAQYRITNE
;
A
#
# COMPACT_ATOMS: atom_id res chain seq x y z
N MET A 1 31.30 30.12 73.77
CA MET A 1 30.89 31.17 72.83
C MET A 1 30.72 30.54 71.48
N THR A 2 29.46 30.38 71.10
CA THR A 2 28.95 29.66 69.93
C THR A 2 28.94 30.60 68.73
N THR A 3 29.71 30.26 67.70
CA THR A 3 29.79 30.99 66.43
C THR A 3 28.67 30.51 65.49
N THR A 4 27.65 31.34 65.31
CA THR A 4 26.58 31.16 64.34
C THR A 4 27.06 31.54 62.94
N ILE A 5 27.20 30.54 62.06
CA ILE A 5 27.44 30.70 60.63
C ILE A 5 26.08 30.93 59.95
N VAL A 6 25.91 32.09 59.31
CA VAL A 6 24.78 32.37 58.41
C VAL A 6 25.03 31.66 57.08
N PRO A 7 24.16 30.76 56.59
CA PRO A 7 24.34 30.17 55.28
C PRO A 7 23.98 31.17 54.17
N ALA A 8 24.89 31.33 53.22
CA ALA A 8 24.65 32.05 51.98
C ALA A 8 23.50 31.40 51.22
N ILE A 9 22.47 32.19 50.90
CA ILE A 9 21.39 31.81 49.98
C ILE A 9 22.04 31.65 48.60
N THR A 10 22.37 30.41 48.23
CA THR A 10 22.66 30.04 46.84
C THR A 10 21.41 30.29 46.02
N SER A 11 21.43 31.33 45.19
CA SER A 11 20.43 31.58 44.16
C SER A 11 20.26 30.34 43.29
N LEU A 12 19.05 29.78 43.24
CA LEU A 12 18.69 28.78 42.22
C LEU A 12 19.05 29.34 40.82
N PRO A 13 19.66 28.54 39.93
CA PRO A 13 19.90 28.98 38.56
C PRO A 13 18.55 29.32 37.91
N ARG A 14 18.44 30.55 37.37
CA ARG A 14 17.30 30.97 36.54
C ARG A 14 17.16 29.98 35.39
N ALA A 15 16.02 29.30 35.30
CA ALA A 15 15.67 28.52 34.12
C ALA A 15 15.72 29.43 32.89
N THR A 16 16.66 29.15 31.99
CA THR A 16 16.77 29.81 30.68
C THR A 16 15.50 29.51 29.88
N GLU A 17 14.78 30.54 29.44
CA GLU A 17 13.54 30.37 28.64
C GLU A 17 13.83 30.13 27.14
N PHE A 18 15.08 30.30 26.70
CA PHE A 18 15.51 30.19 25.29
C PHE A 18 16.97 29.76 25.16
N VAL A 19 17.32 29.15 24.02
CA VAL A 19 18.68 28.74 23.66
C VAL A 19 19.36 29.90 22.92
N ALA A 20 20.35 30.52 23.57
CA ALA A 20 21.16 31.58 22.99
C ALA A 20 22.26 30.99 22.08
N LEU A 21 22.28 31.39 20.81
CA LEU A 21 23.19 30.88 19.78
C LEU A 21 24.12 31.96 19.22
N SER A 22 25.30 31.53 18.77
CA SER A 22 26.14 32.33 17.87
C SER A 22 25.44 32.53 16.52
N TRP A 23 25.84 33.54 15.75
CA TRP A 23 25.21 33.80 14.46
C TRP A 23 25.33 32.60 13.49
N GLY A 24 26.50 31.97 13.41
CA GLY A 24 26.70 30.78 12.58
C GLY A 24 25.83 29.59 12.99
N ALA A 25 25.68 29.36 14.30
CA ALA A 25 24.80 28.30 14.80
C ALA A 25 23.31 28.61 14.55
N PHE A 26 22.91 29.89 14.68
CA PHE A 26 21.55 30.31 14.35
C PHE A 26 21.27 30.16 12.84
N ALA A 27 22.23 30.51 11.99
CA ALA A 27 22.14 30.33 10.54
C ALA A 27 22.00 28.85 10.15
N LEU A 28 22.77 27.96 10.80
CA LEU A 28 22.63 26.52 10.63
C LEU A 28 21.21 26.04 10.98
N TRP A 29 20.67 26.44 12.14
CA TRP A 29 19.31 26.07 12.52
C TRP A 29 18.24 26.67 11.60
N TRP A 30 18.48 27.86 11.04
CA TRP A 30 17.61 28.42 10.00
C TRP A 30 17.57 27.52 8.77
N VAL A 31 18.72 27.03 8.32
CA VAL A 31 18.83 26.08 7.19
C VAL A 31 18.16 24.76 7.54
N VAL A 32 18.42 24.18 8.72
CA VAL A 32 17.82 22.91 9.16
C VAL A 32 16.29 22.99 9.17
N VAL A 33 15.73 24.02 9.80
CA VAL A 33 14.27 24.19 9.88
C VAL A 33 13.67 24.49 8.51
N GLY A 34 14.36 25.28 7.69
CA GLY A 34 13.98 25.53 6.30
C GLY A 34 13.97 24.24 5.47
N PHE A 35 14.99 23.39 5.64
CA PHE A 35 15.12 22.11 4.96
C PHE A 35 14.00 21.14 5.32
N VAL A 36 13.59 21.06 6.59
CA VAL A 36 12.43 20.26 7.02
C VAL A 36 11.16 20.72 6.29
N HIS A 37 10.89 22.03 6.23
CA HIS A 37 9.73 22.51 5.47
C HIS A 37 9.85 22.26 3.97
N PHE A 38 11.04 22.43 3.40
CA PHE A 38 11.29 22.17 1.98
C PHE A 38 11.03 20.70 1.62
N ILE A 39 11.64 19.76 2.33
CA ILE A 39 11.49 18.33 2.02
C ILE A 39 10.05 17.84 2.21
N SER A 40 9.36 18.28 3.27
CA SER A 40 7.94 17.95 3.48
C SER A 40 7.04 18.56 2.39
N CYS A 41 7.35 19.78 1.92
CA CYS A 41 6.64 20.42 0.83
C CYS A 41 6.82 19.64 -0.49
N VAL A 42 8.06 19.31 -0.84
CA VAL A 42 8.38 18.57 -2.07
C VAL A 42 7.75 17.19 -2.05
N TYR A 43 7.83 16.47 -0.93
CA TYR A 43 7.23 15.14 -0.79
C TYR A 43 5.70 15.19 -0.94
N ALA A 44 5.02 16.12 -0.25
CA ALA A 44 3.57 16.26 -0.38
C ALA A 44 3.16 16.70 -1.79
N ALA A 45 3.92 17.59 -2.43
CA ALA A 45 3.66 17.97 -3.82
C ALA A 45 3.87 16.80 -4.80
N GLY A 46 4.90 15.97 -4.56
CA GLY A 46 5.16 14.75 -5.33
C GLY A 46 4.01 13.76 -5.22
N PHE A 47 3.52 13.49 -4.00
CA PHE A 47 2.36 12.64 -3.78
C PHE A 47 1.06 13.18 -4.39
N ALA A 48 0.85 14.50 -4.30
CA ALA A 48 -0.26 15.15 -4.98
C ALA A 48 -0.19 14.92 -6.50
N LYS A 49 0.97 15.18 -7.12
CA LYS A 49 1.16 14.94 -8.54
C LYS A 49 0.99 13.46 -8.91
N PHE A 50 1.56 12.56 -8.12
CA PHE A 50 1.42 11.12 -8.31
C PHE A 50 -0.06 10.74 -8.39
N TYR A 51 -0.86 11.00 -7.34
CA TYR A 51 -2.28 10.66 -7.34
C TYR A 51 -3.12 11.44 -8.36
N TRP A 52 -2.63 12.57 -8.87
CA TRP A 52 -3.31 13.34 -9.92
C TRP A 52 -3.28 12.62 -11.28
N ASP A 53 -2.18 11.94 -11.58
CA ASP A 53 -1.90 11.30 -12.87
C ASP A 53 -2.00 9.76 -12.80
N PHE A 54 -2.00 9.17 -11.60
CA PHE A 54 -1.85 7.72 -11.39
C PHE A 54 -2.98 6.83 -11.96
N GLY A 55 -4.23 7.32 -12.01
CA GLY A 55 -5.40 6.46 -12.23
C GLY A 55 -5.50 5.74 -13.59
N ALA A 56 -4.78 6.20 -14.61
CA ALA A 56 -4.76 5.59 -15.95
C ALA A 56 -3.53 4.68 -16.21
N THR A 57 -2.61 4.61 -15.25
CA THR A 57 -1.36 3.86 -15.39
C THR A 57 -1.57 2.36 -15.23
N LEU A 58 -0.78 1.52 -15.93
CA LEU A 58 -0.81 0.06 -15.75
C LEU A 58 -0.59 -0.32 -14.28
N LEU A 59 0.35 0.36 -13.60
CA LEU A 59 0.58 0.14 -12.17
C LEU A 59 -0.69 0.34 -11.34
N SER A 60 -1.52 1.33 -11.64
CA SER A 60 -2.78 1.53 -10.92
C SER A 60 -3.77 0.39 -11.13
N TYR A 61 -3.86 -0.17 -12.33
CA TYR A 61 -4.71 -1.34 -12.59
C TYR A 61 -4.17 -2.57 -11.85
N THR A 62 -2.85 -2.79 -11.88
CA THR A 62 -2.22 -3.91 -11.15
C THR A 62 -2.46 -3.80 -9.64
N LEU A 63 -2.29 -2.62 -9.04
CA LEU A 63 -2.50 -2.43 -7.60
C LEU A 63 -3.98 -2.60 -7.22
N GLU A 64 -4.91 -2.02 -7.98
CA GLU A 64 -6.35 -2.16 -7.71
C GLU A 64 -6.82 -3.62 -7.86
N GLY A 65 -6.38 -4.31 -8.91
CA GLY A 65 -6.69 -5.73 -9.13
C GLY A 65 -6.11 -6.66 -8.06
N ASN A 66 -5.10 -6.22 -7.30
CA ASN A 66 -4.53 -6.96 -6.16
C ASN A 66 -4.98 -6.41 -4.80
N ASN A 67 -6.02 -5.57 -4.76
CA ASN A 67 -6.52 -4.95 -3.52
C ASN A 67 -5.41 -4.21 -2.71
N VAL A 68 -4.54 -3.48 -3.43
CA VAL A 68 -3.46 -2.67 -2.85
C VAL A 68 -3.76 -1.18 -3.02
N GLY A 69 -4.00 -0.50 -1.91
CA GLY A 69 -4.26 0.94 -1.91
C GLY A 69 -5.76 1.27 -1.86
N MET A 70 -6.05 2.56 -1.82
CA MET A 70 -7.41 3.08 -2.00
C MET A 70 -7.90 2.86 -3.45
N PRO A 71 -9.21 2.75 -3.69
CA PRO A 71 -9.76 2.64 -5.05
C PRO A 71 -9.52 3.93 -5.86
N ARG A 72 -9.51 3.80 -7.19
CA ARG A 72 -9.16 4.93 -8.09
C ARG A 72 -10.08 6.13 -7.97
N GLU A 73 -11.34 5.93 -7.60
CA GLU A 73 -12.32 7.00 -7.35
C GLU A 73 -11.88 8.00 -6.27
N ASP A 74 -11.06 7.56 -5.31
CA ASP A 74 -10.60 8.38 -4.20
C ASP A 74 -9.29 9.13 -4.47
N PHE A 75 -8.61 8.86 -5.59
CA PHE A 75 -7.29 9.43 -5.89
C PHE A 75 -7.28 10.96 -5.94
N ARG A 76 -8.35 11.57 -6.47
CA ARG A 76 -8.50 13.03 -6.49
C ARG A 76 -8.58 13.61 -5.08
N THR A 77 -9.33 12.97 -4.20
CA THR A 77 -9.45 13.38 -2.79
C THR A 77 -8.11 13.31 -2.08
N ILE A 78 -7.37 12.20 -2.26
CA ILE A 78 -6.03 12.02 -1.70
C ILE A 78 -5.08 13.13 -2.21
N SER A 79 -5.12 13.41 -3.52
CA SER A 79 -4.32 14.47 -4.12
C SER A 79 -4.63 15.84 -3.51
N TYR A 80 -5.90 16.22 -3.32
CA TYR A 80 -6.25 17.50 -2.71
C TYR A 80 -5.73 17.64 -1.29
N VAL A 81 -5.80 16.57 -0.49
CA VAL A 81 -5.23 16.57 0.87
C VAL A 81 -3.73 16.86 0.82
N HIS A 82 -2.98 16.20 -0.07
CA HIS A 82 -1.55 16.43 -0.22
C HIS A 82 -1.21 17.83 -0.76
N ILE A 83 -2.03 18.42 -1.64
CA ILE A 83 -1.87 19.82 -2.09
C ILE A 83 -1.97 20.78 -0.89
N VAL A 84 -2.94 20.59 0.00
CA VAL A 84 -3.11 21.43 1.19
C VAL A 84 -1.90 21.31 2.13
N LEU A 85 -1.39 20.09 2.33
CA LEU A 85 -0.18 19.86 3.14
C LEU A 85 1.05 20.53 2.52
N ALA A 86 1.25 20.37 1.20
CA ALA A 86 2.34 21.01 0.47
C ALA A 86 2.28 22.54 0.61
N ALA A 87 1.09 23.13 0.45
CA ALA A 87 0.87 24.57 0.61
C ALA A 87 1.20 25.04 2.05
N ALA A 88 0.81 24.28 3.08
CA ALA A 88 1.08 24.63 4.47
C ALA A 88 2.60 24.68 4.79
N HIS A 89 3.37 23.70 4.30
CA HIS A 89 4.82 23.69 4.42
C HIS A 89 5.49 24.76 3.56
N GLY A 90 5.04 24.94 2.31
CA GLY A 90 5.53 25.96 1.39
C GLY A 90 5.35 27.37 1.93
N VAL A 91 4.17 27.71 2.47
CA VAL A 91 3.93 29.00 3.13
C VAL A 91 4.87 29.22 4.30
N SER A 92 5.13 28.18 5.11
CA SER A 92 6.06 28.26 6.24
C SER A 92 7.49 28.58 5.79
N LEU A 93 7.94 27.99 4.68
CA LEU A 93 9.26 28.26 4.07
C LEU A 93 9.33 29.67 3.47
N VAL A 94 8.31 30.08 2.71
CA VAL A 94 8.23 31.42 2.11
C VAL A 94 8.26 32.50 3.19
N LEU A 95 7.55 32.32 4.31
CA LEU A 95 7.58 33.26 5.43
C LEU A 95 8.98 33.42 6.03
N MET A 96 9.78 32.34 6.10
CA MET A 96 11.17 32.39 6.56
C MET A 96 12.06 33.15 5.57
N VAL A 97 11.96 32.83 4.28
CA VAL A 97 12.77 33.45 3.21
C VAL A 97 12.43 34.92 3.06
N VAL A 98 11.15 35.26 2.82
CA VAL A 98 10.68 36.64 2.63
C VAL A 98 10.92 37.48 3.87
N GLY A 99 10.67 36.93 5.08
CA GLY A 99 10.97 37.61 6.33
C GLY A 99 12.46 37.95 6.45
N SER A 100 13.34 37.03 6.05
CA SER A 100 14.79 37.22 6.11
C SER A 100 15.31 38.21 5.08
N LEU A 101 14.77 38.17 3.85
CA LEU A 101 15.08 39.14 2.80
C LEU A 101 14.63 40.54 3.18
N TRP A 102 13.39 40.69 3.68
CA TRP A 102 12.83 41.98 4.05
C TRP A 102 13.61 42.63 5.20
N ARG A 103 14.01 41.84 6.20
CA ARG A 103 14.80 42.33 7.34
C ARG A 103 16.31 42.37 7.10
N ARG A 104 16.78 41.88 5.95
CA ARG A 104 18.21 41.71 5.60
C ARG A 104 19.02 40.97 6.69
N THR A 105 18.35 40.11 7.45
CA THR A 105 18.93 39.27 8.50
C THR A 105 18.07 38.02 8.66
N LEU A 106 18.68 36.90 9.03
CA LEU A 106 17.96 35.63 9.16
C LEU A 106 16.91 35.72 10.27
N VAL A 107 15.65 35.47 9.91
CA VAL A 107 14.52 35.38 10.84
C VAL A 107 13.63 34.20 10.49
N PHE A 108 13.01 33.62 11.51
CA PHE A 108 12.03 32.54 11.33
C PHE A 108 10.63 33.05 10.97
N PHE A 109 10.30 34.30 11.32
CA PHE A 109 9.02 34.93 11.03
C PHE A 109 9.22 36.40 10.62
N PRO A 110 8.40 36.94 9.71
CA PRO A 110 8.48 38.35 9.31
C PRO A 110 8.26 39.33 10.47
N TRP A 111 7.55 38.89 11.51
CA TRP A 111 7.14 39.67 12.68
C TRP A 111 7.92 39.32 13.96
N SER A 112 9.14 38.79 13.87
CA SER A 112 9.99 38.63 15.07
C SER A 112 10.30 40.00 15.68
N ALA A 113 9.92 40.21 16.96
CA ALA A 113 10.09 41.48 17.65
C ALA A 113 11.55 41.96 17.62
N THR A 114 11.75 43.20 17.17
CA THR A 114 13.02 43.91 17.22
C THR A 114 13.26 44.49 18.61
N LYS A 115 14.52 44.70 18.93
CA LYS A 115 15.12 45.26 20.17
C LYS A 115 14.54 46.59 20.71
N ASN A 116 13.46 47.12 20.12
CA ASN A 116 12.85 48.40 20.49
C ASN A 116 11.56 48.26 21.33
N ASP A 117 11.01 47.05 21.51
CA ASP A 117 9.86 46.84 22.40
C ASP A 117 10.25 46.72 23.88
N GLU A 118 11.56 46.67 24.21
CA GLU A 118 12.05 46.63 25.60
C GLU A 118 12.18 48.01 26.27
N ILE A 119 11.99 49.13 25.54
CA ILE A 119 12.11 50.50 26.11
C ILE A 119 10.76 51.07 26.60
N LEU A 120 9.63 50.44 26.25
CA LEU A 120 8.30 50.79 26.81
C LEU A 120 7.85 49.84 27.94
N GLY A 121 8.79 49.05 28.48
CA GLY A 121 8.59 48.21 29.65
C GLY A 121 8.91 48.96 30.96
N MET A 122 8.24 50.09 31.21
CA MET A 122 8.16 50.64 32.57
C MET A 122 6.70 50.92 32.90
N ASP A 123 6.29 50.36 34.04
CA ASP A 123 5.02 50.53 34.74
C ASP A 123 3.76 49.83 34.19
N VAL A 124 3.65 48.53 34.48
CA VAL A 124 2.39 47.96 35.02
C VAL A 124 2.73 46.87 36.05
N SER A 125 3.17 47.30 37.23
CA SER A 125 2.83 46.57 38.46
C SER A 125 1.43 47.06 38.86
N ASN A 126 0.55 46.13 39.27
CA ASN A 126 -0.83 46.35 39.73
C ASN A 126 -1.87 46.82 38.70
N LYS A 127 -2.66 45.87 38.19
CA LYS A 127 -4.14 45.93 38.24
C LYS A 127 -4.75 44.60 37.81
N GLU A 128 -5.07 43.76 38.80
CA GLU A 128 -6.21 42.85 38.70
C GLU A 128 -7.48 43.71 38.81
N ASN A 129 -8.24 43.83 37.71
CA ASN A 129 -9.70 43.98 37.73
C ASN A 129 -10.22 43.99 36.28
N CYS A 130 -10.87 42.90 35.88
CA CYS A 130 -11.73 42.88 34.68
C CYS A 130 -13.05 43.56 35.03
N GLN A 131 -13.27 44.78 34.53
CA GLN A 131 -14.63 45.31 34.38
C GLN A 131 -15.18 44.88 33.02
N SER A 132 -16.31 44.19 33.09
CA SER A 132 -17.18 43.84 31.97
C SER A 132 -17.82 45.11 31.40
N TYR A 133 -17.57 45.38 30.11
CA TYR A 133 -18.40 46.31 29.35
C TYR A 133 -19.42 45.51 28.56
N ASP A 134 -20.67 45.59 29.02
CA ASP A 134 -21.85 45.27 28.22
C ASP A 134 -21.97 46.29 27.09
N LEU A 135 -22.16 45.81 25.86
CA LEU A 135 -22.57 46.64 24.74
C LEU A 135 -23.79 46.00 24.08
N SER A 136 -24.95 46.48 24.51
CA SER A 136 -26.21 46.40 23.81
C SER A 136 -26.08 47.05 22.43
N MET A 137 -26.53 46.32 21.42
CA MET A 137 -26.56 46.70 20.03
C MET A 137 -27.64 47.76 19.78
N ASN A 138 -27.30 48.83 19.06
CA ASN A 138 -28.29 49.58 18.30
C ASN A 138 -27.70 49.94 16.93
N ASP A 139 -28.46 49.62 15.90
CA ASP A 139 -28.07 49.60 14.49
C ASP A 139 -28.27 50.98 13.83
N SER A 140 -27.36 51.36 12.94
CA SER A 140 -27.69 52.04 11.67
C SER A 140 -26.43 52.43 10.89
N SER A 141 -26.51 52.23 9.56
CA SER A 141 -25.65 52.70 8.47
C SER A 141 -24.50 51.78 8.00
N LEU A 142 -24.91 50.81 7.17
CA LEU A 142 -24.44 50.57 5.79
C LEU A 142 -23.09 51.19 5.39
N GLY A 143 -22.04 50.35 5.29
CA GLY A 143 -20.86 50.67 4.47
C GLY A 143 -19.53 50.00 4.87
N ARG A 144 -19.35 48.72 4.49
CA ARG A 144 -18.09 48.05 4.05
C ARG A 144 -18.05 46.58 4.48
N LEU A 145 -18.47 45.74 3.54
CA LEU A 145 -18.29 44.30 3.50
C LEU A 145 -16.79 43.99 3.36
N GLY A 146 -16.18 43.24 4.29
CA GLY A 146 -14.80 42.74 4.08
C GLY A 146 -13.91 42.45 5.30
N THR A 147 -14.36 42.58 6.55
CA THR A 147 -13.45 42.45 7.72
C THR A 147 -14.01 41.70 8.93
N GLY A 148 -14.92 40.74 8.73
CA GLY A 148 -15.40 39.85 9.81
C GLY A 148 -14.55 38.59 9.99
N VAL A 149 -14.29 37.87 8.89
CA VAL A 149 -13.62 36.55 8.93
C VAL A 149 -12.12 36.66 9.26
N LEU A 150 -11.46 37.72 8.80
CA LEU A 150 -10.04 38.01 9.08
C LEU A 150 -9.76 38.45 10.52
N ARG A 151 -10.77 38.92 11.27
CA ARG A 151 -10.61 39.36 12.67
C ARG A 151 -10.75 38.20 13.65
N SER A 152 -11.69 37.28 13.40
CA SER A 152 -11.88 36.06 14.20
C SER A 152 -10.71 35.07 14.06
N GLY A 153 -10.13 34.95 12.85
CA GLY A 153 -8.94 34.13 12.61
C GLY A 153 -7.67 34.65 13.29
N LYS A 154 -7.52 35.97 13.45
CA LYS A 154 -6.40 36.58 14.18
C LYS A 154 -6.47 36.34 15.69
N LEU A 155 -7.68 36.35 16.28
CA LEU A 155 -7.88 36.12 17.71
C LEU A 155 -7.65 34.66 18.12
N LEU A 156 -8.07 33.70 17.29
CA LEU A 156 -7.88 32.27 17.54
C LEU A 156 -6.39 31.88 17.38
N LYS A 157 -5.72 32.43 16.37
CA LYS A 157 -4.27 32.24 16.13
C LYS A 157 -3.42 32.89 17.25
N ALA A 158 -3.85 34.03 17.80
CA ALA A 158 -3.18 34.70 18.91
C ALA A 158 -3.30 33.93 20.26
N LYS A 159 -4.42 33.24 20.53
CA LYS A 159 -4.58 32.45 21.77
C LYS A 159 -3.92 31.07 21.71
N LEU A 160 -3.86 30.41 20.55
CA LEU A 160 -3.30 29.06 20.43
C LEU A 160 -1.76 29.05 20.31
N THR A 161 -1.15 30.11 19.74
CA THR A 161 0.27 30.09 19.35
C THR A 161 1.20 31.04 20.11
N TYR A 162 0.71 31.83 21.08
CA TYR A 162 1.59 32.67 21.91
C TYR A 162 2.55 31.83 22.76
N ALA A 163 3.72 32.37 23.11
CA ALA A 163 4.77 31.65 23.87
C ALA A 163 4.26 31.03 25.20
N ARG A 164 3.19 31.58 25.78
CA ARG A 164 2.50 31.10 27.01
C ARG A 164 1.11 30.45 26.77
N GLY A 165 0.72 30.20 25.51
CA GLY A 165 -0.54 29.53 25.17
C GLY A 165 -0.57 28.04 25.51
N VAL A 166 -1.72 27.38 25.34
CA VAL A 166 -1.90 25.94 25.67
C VAL A 166 -0.94 25.03 24.90
N VAL A 167 -0.54 25.43 23.69
CA VAL A 167 0.41 24.72 22.81
C VAL A 167 1.79 25.43 22.75
N GLY A 168 2.04 26.38 23.64
CA GLY A 168 3.29 27.16 23.67
C GLY A 168 4.44 26.42 24.37
N VAL A 169 5.66 26.55 23.85
CA VAL A 169 6.88 25.94 24.43
C VAL A 169 7.20 26.42 25.86
N ASN A 170 6.72 27.61 26.23
CA ASN A 170 6.82 28.16 27.58
C ASN A 170 5.47 28.09 28.33
N GLY A 171 4.51 27.32 27.83
CA GLY A 171 3.19 27.10 28.42
C GLY A 171 3.21 26.05 29.54
N ARG A 172 2.26 26.15 30.48
CA ARG A 172 2.12 25.22 31.61
C ARG A 172 1.79 23.77 31.20
N TYR A 173 1.35 23.56 29.97
CA TYR A 173 0.89 22.28 29.42
C TYR A 173 1.86 21.66 28.40
N PHE A 174 3.06 22.23 28.21
CA PHE A 174 4.03 21.77 27.20
C PHE A 174 4.29 20.26 27.26
N TYR A 175 4.63 19.72 28.44
CA TYR A 175 4.89 18.29 28.62
C TYR A 175 3.64 17.43 28.38
N ALA A 176 2.44 17.91 28.72
CA ALA A 176 1.21 17.15 28.52
C ALA A 176 0.82 17.06 27.03
N VAL A 177 0.99 18.15 26.27
CA VAL A 177 0.76 18.15 24.81
C VAL A 177 1.80 17.28 24.09
N LEU A 178 3.07 17.34 24.53
CA LEU A 178 4.14 16.50 24.00
C LEU A 178 3.84 15.02 24.25
N ILE A 179 3.48 14.63 25.48
CA ILE A 179 3.11 13.25 25.81
C ILE A 179 1.93 12.76 24.99
N CYS A 180 0.86 13.55 24.84
CA CYS A 180 -0.29 13.14 24.03
C CYS A 180 0.11 12.87 22.57
N ARG A 181 1.01 13.69 22.03
CA ARG A 181 1.55 13.51 20.69
C ARG A 181 2.41 12.25 20.58
N GLU A 182 3.36 12.06 21.49
CA GLU A 182 4.21 10.86 21.55
C GLU A 182 3.37 9.58 21.66
N ILE A 183 2.26 9.59 22.41
CA ILE A 183 1.33 8.44 22.51
C ILE A 183 0.68 8.14 21.15
N VAL A 184 0.15 9.17 20.48
CA VAL A 184 -0.52 9.00 19.17
C VAL A 184 0.48 8.49 18.13
N GLU A 185 1.66 9.11 18.05
CA GLU A 185 2.72 8.73 17.12
C GLU A 185 3.22 7.31 17.37
N THR A 186 3.49 6.96 18.63
CA THR A 186 3.91 5.60 19.02
C THR A 186 2.84 4.58 18.67
N ALA A 187 1.55 4.89 18.86
CA ALA A 187 0.46 4.00 18.50
C ALA A 187 0.41 3.72 16.98
N PHE A 188 0.49 4.77 16.15
CA PHE A 188 0.51 4.63 14.70
C PHE A 188 1.78 3.92 14.20
N GLN A 189 2.95 4.27 14.74
CA GLN A 189 4.20 3.60 14.39
C GLN A 189 4.19 2.14 14.83
N THR A 190 3.63 1.80 15.99
CA THR A 190 3.53 0.41 16.44
C THR A 190 2.58 -0.41 15.55
N ALA A 191 1.40 0.13 15.23
CA ALA A 191 0.46 -0.53 14.32
C ALA A 191 1.11 -0.80 12.95
N GLN A 192 1.86 0.17 12.43
CA GLN A 192 2.60 0.01 11.18
C GLN A 192 3.73 -1.03 11.30
N ALA A 193 4.47 -1.07 12.40
CA ALA A 193 5.52 -2.08 12.62
C ALA A 193 4.94 -3.51 12.65
N PHE A 194 3.80 -3.71 13.32
CA PHE A 194 3.10 -4.99 13.31
C PHE A 194 2.66 -5.38 11.90
N ARG A 195 2.05 -4.45 11.17
CA ARG A 195 1.65 -4.67 9.77
C ARG A 195 2.85 -5.02 8.89
N MET A 196 3.95 -4.30 9.01
CA MET A 196 5.18 -4.59 8.28
C MET A 196 5.72 -5.99 8.64
N SER A 197 5.71 -6.40 9.90
CA SER A 197 6.16 -7.76 10.26
C SER A 197 5.33 -8.87 9.62
N LYS A 198 4.05 -8.62 9.37
CA LYS A 198 3.13 -9.59 8.78
C LYS A 198 3.26 -9.68 7.26
N TYR A 199 3.42 -8.54 6.57
CA TYR A 199 3.34 -8.47 5.10
C TYR A 199 4.69 -8.26 4.42
N LEU A 200 5.72 -7.76 5.12
CA LEU A 200 6.99 -7.39 4.51
C LEU A 200 8.06 -8.47 4.71
N SER A 201 8.53 -9.04 3.61
CA SER A 201 9.63 -10.02 3.62
C SER A 201 11.01 -9.38 3.79
N SER A 202 11.15 -8.10 3.43
CA SER A 202 12.40 -7.36 3.56
C SER A 202 12.80 -7.19 5.02
N ARG A 203 13.77 -8.01 5.46
CA ARG A 203 14.36 -7.93 6.81
C ARG A 203 15.00 -6.58 7.07
N ILE A 204 15.61 -5.95 6.06
CA ILE A 204 16.28 -4.66 6.20
C ILE A 204 15.29 -3.56 6.54
N LEU A 205 14.20 -3.46 5.77
CA LEU A 205 13.17 -2.45 5.98
C LEU A 205 12.44 -2.66 7.31
N ASN A 206 12.12 -3.91 7.66
CA ASN A 206 11.50 -4.25 8.94
C ASN A 206 12.41 -3.88 10.12
N ASN A 207 13.70 -4.27 10.07
CA ASN A 207 14.68 -3.91 11.09
C ASN A 207 14.86 -2.39 11.24
N LEU A 208 14.95 -1.66 10.12
CA LEU A 208 15.09 -0.21 10.13
C LEU A 208 13.87 0.44 10.78
N TYR A 209 12.67 0.02 10.41
CA TYR A 209 11.43 0.60 10.93
C TYR A 209 11.26 0.34 12.44
N VAL A 210 11.47 -0.90 12.88
CA VAL A 210 11.43 -1.25 14.31
C VAL A 210 12.50 -0.48 15.09
N SER A 211 13.70 -0.31 14.53
CA SER A 211 14.76 0.50 15.16
C SER A 211 14.33 1.96 15.34
N LEU A 212 13.68 2.57 14.34
CA LEU A 212 13.14 3.93 14.45
C LEU A 212 12.09 4.03 15.56
N LEU A 213 11.16 3.07 15.65
CA LEU A 213 10.14 3.03 16.70
C LEU A 213 10.76 2.87 18.11
N VAL A 214 11.72 1.97 18.28
CA VAL A 214 12.40 1.76 19.57
C VAL A 214 13.18 3.01 19.97
N LEU A 215 13.91 3.63 19.04
CA LEU A 215 14.59 4.89 19.28
C LEU A 215 13.59 5.99 19.64
N ASN A 216 12.43 6.06 19.00
CA ASN A 216 11.41 7.05 19.33
C ASN A 216 10.93 6.89 20.77
N CYS A 217 10.59 5.66 21.17
CA CYS A 217 10.21 5.29 22.53
C CYS A 217 11.28 5.66 23.58
N TRP A 218 12.56 5.56 23.24
CA TRP A 218 13.66 5.78 24.20
C TRP A 218 14.21 7.21 24.19
N SER A 219 13.91 7.99 23.15
CA SER A 219 14.53 9.29 22.90
C SER A 219 14.23 10.30 24.01
N SER A 220 12.97 10.42 24.43
CA SER A 220 12.54 11.29 25.52
C SER A 220 13.21 10.90 26.85
N ALA A 221 13.18 9.61 27.21
CA ALA A 221 13.80 9.11 28.44
C ALA A 221 15.32 9.38 28.49
N PHE A 222 16.04 9.14 27.39
CA PHE A 222 17.50 9.32 27.33
C PHE A 222 17.92 10.78 27.46
N VAL A 223 17.22 11.69 26.78
CA VAL A 223 17.48 13.14 26.85
C VAL A 223 17.23 13.69 28.26
N HIS A 224 16.25 13.12 28.97
CA HIS A 224 15.95 13.48 30.36
C HIS A 224 16.92 12.86 31.40
N ALA A 225 17.63 11.78 31.08
CA ALA A 225 18.45 11.03 32.04
C ALA A 225 19.89 11.55 32.24
N ARG A 226 20.59 12.05 31.20
CA ARG A 226 22.04 12.37 31.35
C ARG A 226 22.63 13.55 30.55
N LEU A 227 22.04 14.00 29.44
CA LEU A 227 22.77 14.88 28.50
C LEU A 227 22.59 16.40 28.71
N PHE A 228 21.51 16.85 29.37
CA PHE A 228 21.19 18.28 29.50
C PHE A 228 20.70 18.70 30.90
N ALA A 229 21.19 18.04 31.95
CA ALA A 229 20.75 18.28 33.33
C ALA A 229 20.92 19.75 33.80
N GLY A 230 21.80 20.54 33.15
CA GLY A 230 22.10 21.93 33.51
C GLY A 230 21.36 23.03 32.74
N ASP A 231 20.68 22.75 31.61
CA ASP A 231 20.02 23.79 30.78
C ASP A 231 18.67 23.29 30.21
N GLU A 232 17.58 23.75 30.84
CA GLU A 232 16.20 23.37 30.52
C GLU A 232 15.83 23.66 29.05
N ALA A 233 16.30 24.78 28.49
CA ALA A 233 15.99 25.16 27.11
C ALA A 233 16.68 24.24 26.11
N ARG A 234 17.94 23.86 26.36
CA ARG A 234 18.67 22.89 25.53
C ARG A 234 18.08 21.50 25.61
N ARG A 235 17.64 21.08 26.80
CA ARG A 235 16.95 19.79 26.98
C ARG A 235 15.67 19.73 26.15
N ARG A 236 14.84 20.77 26.21
CA ARG A 236 13.60 20.86 25.39
C ARG A 236 13.90 20.86 23.91
N LEU A 237 14.92 21.62 23.47
CA LEU A 237 15.35 21.62 22.07
C LEU A 237 15.80 20.23 21.63
N ALA A 238 16.58 19.51 22.43
CA ALA A 238 17.08 18.18 22.09
C ALA A 238 15.94 17.16 21.95
N VAL A 239 14.95 17.15 22.85
CA VAL A 239 13.76 16.27 22.72
C VAL A 239 13.01 16.57 21.43
N ILE A 240 12.70 17.85 21.17
CA ILE A 240 11.96 18.29 19.97
C ILE A 240 12.70 17.92 18.68
N VAL A 241 14.04 17.97 18.68
CA VAL A 241 14.86 17.61 17.51
C VAL A 241 14.91 16.12 17.28
N CYS A 242 15.07 15.31 18.34
CA CYS A 242 15.07 13.85 18.22
C CYS A 242 13.72 13.35 17.67
N ASP A 243 12.64 13.83 18.27
CA ASP A 243 11.25 13.60 17.84
C ASP A 243 11.06 13.97 16.35
N CYS A 244 11.45 15.19 15.97
CA CYS A 244 11.33 15.65 14.58
C CYS A 244 12.09 14.77 13.58
N VAL A 245 13.30 14.32 13.92
CA VAL A 245 14.13 13.51 13.01
C VAL A 245 13.56 12.10 12.86
N LEU A 246 13.17 11.46 13.97
CA LEU A 246 12.63 10.10 13.96
C LEU A 246 11.26 10.04 13.26
N ASP A 247 10.42 11.04 13.47
CA ASP A 247 9.15 11.16 12.76
C ASP A 247 9.35 11.40 11.26
N LEU A 248 10.32 12.24 10.88
CA LEU A 248 10.64 12.50 9.47
C LEU A 248 11.12 11.22 8.76
N LEU A 249 12.02 10.47 9.39
CA LEU A 249 12.57 9.23 8.84
C LEU A 249 11.50 8.13 8.76
N SER A 250 10.64 7.99 9.77
CA SER A 250 9.58 6.98 9.77
C SER A 250 8.44 7.31 8.80
N ALA A 251 8.02 8.58 8.70
CA ALA A 251 6.90 8.97 7.84
C ALA A 251 7.26 9.12 6.35
N MET A 252 8.50 9.51 6.04
CA MET A 252 8.93 9.81 4.67
C MET A 252 10.10 8.93 4.20
N GLY A 253 11.10 8.71 5.07
CA GLY A 253 12.33 8.00 4.70
C GLY A 253 12.06 6.59 4.20
N VAL A 254 11.19 5.84 4.88
CA VAL A 254 10.84 4.46 4.52
C VAL A 254 10.19 4.39 3.13
N ALA A 255 9.22 5.26 2.86
CA ALA A 255 8.54 5.31 1.56
C ALA A 255 9.51 5.68 0.43
N VAL A 256 10.42 6.64 0.66
CA VAL A 256 11.44 7.03 -0.32
C VAL A 256 12.39 5.88 -0.60
N ILE A 257 12.85 5.14 0.42
CA ILE A 257 13.74 3.98 0.23
C ILE A 257 13.07 2.92 -0.63
N VAL A 258 11.78 2.65 -0.40
CA VAL A 258 11.02 1.70 -1.22
C VAL A 258 10.92 2.17 -2.67
N VAL A 259 10.56 3.42 -2.93
CA VAL A 259 10.45 3.96 -4.30
C VAL A 259 11.78 3.86 -5.04
N LEU A 260 12.89 4.22 -4.38
CA LEU A 260 14.23 4.15 -4.98
C LEU A 260 14.65 2.72 -5.34
N LYS A 261 14.10 1.70 -4.67
CA LYS A 261 14.37 0.30 -4.99
C LYS A 261 13.78 -0.14 -6.35
N TYR A 262 12.66 0.43 -6.76
CA TYR A 262 11.94 0.04 -7.98
C TYR A 262 12.11 1.01 -9.15
N VAL A 263 12.75 2.16 -8.94
CA VAL A 263 12.85 3.22 -9.96
C VAL A 263 13.52 2.74 -11.25
N ASP A 264 14.56 1.90 -11.13
CA ASP A 264 15.31 1.38 -12.29
C ASP A 264 14.56 0.24 -13.02
N GLN A 265 13.50 -0.31 -12.42
CA GLN A 265 12.69 -1.39 -12.99
C GLN A 265 11.35 -0.88 -13.56
N TYR A 266 11.02 0.39 -13.33
CA TYR A 266 9.77 1.00 -13.77
C TYR A 266 9.85 1.36 -15.26
N ASP A 267 8.91 0.85 -16.05
CA ASP A 267 8.80 1.14 -17.47
C ASP A 267 7.88 2.35 -17.68
N THR A 268 8.47 3.45 -18.13
CA THR A 268 7.75 4.71 -18.40
C THR A 268 6.83 4.64 -19.62
N SER A 269 7.05 3.70 -20.53
CA SER A 269 6.20 3.52 -21.72
C SER A 269 4.95 2.70 -21.42
N LEU A 270 5.08 1.70 -20.55
CA LEU A 270 3.96 0.90 -20.03
C LEU A 270 3.25 1.59 -18.85
N GLU A 271 3.85 2.63 -18.28
CA GLU A 271 3.41 3.28 -17.03
C GLU A 271 3.26 2.25 -15.89
N GLY A 272 4.16 1.27 -15.82
CA GLY A 272 4.08 0.15 -14.89
C GLY A 272 5.32 -0.73 -14.89
N PHE A 273 5.15 -1.98 -14.48
CA PHE A 273 6.21 -3.00 -14.51
C PHE A 273 5.92 -3.99 -15.64
N GLY A 274 6.95 -4.48 -16.32
CA GLY A 274 6.78 -5.45 -17.42
C GLY A 274 6.15 -6.77 -16.95
N TYR A 275 5.38 -7.42 -17.83
CA TYR A 275 4.66 -8.66 -17.52
C TYR A 275 5.58 -9.80 -17.05
N GLU A 276 6.82 -9.85 -17.54
CA GLU A 276 7.82 -10.83 -17.09
C GLU A 276 8.10 -10.75 -15.58
N LEU A 277 8.27 -9.54 -15.05
CA LEU A 277 8.47 -9.34 -13.61
C LEU A 277 7.19 -9.68 -12.83
N GLN A 278 6.03 -9.35 -13.39
CA GLN A 278 4.74 -9.62 -12.78
C GLN A 278 4.46 -11.14 -12.63
N ASN A 279 5.02 -11.96 -13.50
CA ASN A 279 4.90 -13.43 -13.44
C ASN A 279 5.80 -14.06 -12.37
N ILE A 280 6.77 -13.33 -11.82
CA ILE A 280 7.65 -13.82 -10.75
C ILE A 280 6.96 -13.58 -9.39
N ASP A 281 6.45 -14.65 -8.77
CA ASP A 281 5.66 -14.55 -7.53
C ASP A 281 6.40 -13.89 -6.37
N ASP A 282 7.67 -14.25 -6.16
CA ASP A 282 8.55 -13.63 -5.14
C ASP A 282 8.58 -12.10 -5.31
N TRP A 283 8.82 -11.68 -6.55
CA TRP A 283 8.98 -10.27 -6.89
C TRP A 283 7.65 -9.53 -6.78
N MET A 284 6.57 -10.09 -7.34
CA MET A 284 5.24 -9.49 -7.33
C MET A 284 4.75 -9.32 -5.90
N ALA A 285 4.85 -10.37 -5.08
CA ALA A 285 4.39 -10.32 -3.71
C ALA A 285 5.21 -9.33 -2.87
N GLN A 286 6.52 -9.24 -3.12
CA GLN A 286 7.36 -8.23 -2.47
C GLN A 286 6.98 -6.81 -2.91
N MET A 287 6.77 -6.58 -4.21
CA MET A 287 6.39 -5.29 -4.77
C MET A 287 5.05 -4.82 -4.21
N LEU A 288 4.01 -5.66 -4.23
CA LEU A 288 2.68 -5.33 -3.72
C LEU A 288 2.70 -4.99 -2.22
N ASN A 289 3.43 -5.75 -1.42
CA ASN A 289 3.52 -5.49 0.02
C ASN A 289 4.35 -4.23 0.35
N GLU A 290 5.41 -3.97 -0.38
CA GLU A 290 6.19 -2.73 -0.24
C GLU A 290 5.41 -1.51 -0.76
N ALA A 291 4.60 -1.66 -1.82
CA ALA A 291 3.73 -0.62 -2.34
C ALA A 291 2.71 -0.15 -1.30
N ARG A 292 2.15 -1.06 -0.47
CA ARG A 292 1.26 -0.71 0.66
C ARG A 292 1.86 0.25 1.68
N LEU A 293 3.19 0.39 1.72
CA LEU A 293 3.90 1.37 2.57
C LEU A 293 4.01 2.74 1.91
N VAL A 294 4.00 2.78 0.58
CA VAL A 294 4.14 4.00 -0.22
C VAL A 294 2.77 4.59 -0.50
N VAL A 295 1.86 3.81 -1.08
CA VAL A 295 0.51 4.24 -1.42
C VAL A 295 -0.36 4.38 -0.17
N VAL A 296 -1.31 5.30 -0.21
CA VAL A 296 -2.36 5.43 0.79
C VAL A 296 -3.22 4.17 0.74
N SER A 297 -3.16 3.40 1.81
CA SER A 297 -3.81 2.09 1.93
C SER A 297 -5.17 2.13 2.61
N SER A 298 -5.50 3.23 3.30
CA SER A 298 -6.78 3.45 3.96
C SER A 298 -6.99 4.92 4.30
N TRP A 299 -8.22 5.31 4.66
CA TRP A 299 -8.50 6.62 5.25
C TRP A 299 -7.74 6.87 6.56
N SER A 300 -7.54 5.84 7.38
CA SER A 300 -6.76 5.97 8.62
C SER A 300 -5.28 6.20 8.37
N ASP A 301 -4.70 5.60 7.33
CA ASP A 301 -3.34 5.88 6.84
C ASP A 301 -3.23 7.33 6.36
N LEU A 302 -4.17 7.80 5.53
CA LEU A 302 -4.20 9.20 5.08
C LEU A 302 -4.26 10.18 6.26
N VAL A 303 -5.13 9.91 7.24
CA VAL A 303 -5.23 10.73 8.47
C VAL A 303 -3.92 10.69 9.26
N GLY A 304 -3.28 9.52 9.38
CA GLY A 304 -1.96 9.39 10.00
C GLY A 304 -0.92 10.28 9.31
N ARG A 305 -0.85 10.25 7.98
CA ARG A 305 0.07 11.10 7.19
C ARG A 305 -0.20 12.60 7.39
N VAL A 306 -1.48 13.00 7.50
CA VAL A 306 -1.86 14.38 7.84
C VAL A 306 -1.39 14.75 9.25
N ILE A 307 -1.59 13.89 10.24
CA ILE A 307 -1.15 14.12 11.63
C ILE A 307 0.37 14.32 11.69
N PHE A 308 1.15 13.44 11.05
CA PHE A 308 2.61 13.59 11.01
C PHE A 308 3.05 14.90 10.34
N SER A 309 2.45 15.24 9.19
CA SER A 309 2.77 16.50 8.48
C SER A 309 2.46 17.74 9.31
N LEU A 310 1.30 17.78 9.97
CA LEU A 310 0.95 18.89 10.89
C LEU A 310 1.84 18.89 12.14
N GLY A 311 2.25 17.70 12.61
CA GLY A 311 3.25 17.49 13.65
C GLY A 311 4.53 18.24 13.33
N PHE A 312 5.12 18.04 12.14
CA PHE A 312 6.33 18.76 11.72
C PHE A 312 6.19 20.28 11.77
N ILE A 313 5.04 20.84 11.37
CA ILE A 313 4.78 22.28 11.45
C ILE A 313 4.78 22.75 12.90
N MET A 314 4.16 21.99 13.82
CA MET A 314 4.13 22.31 15.24
C MET A 314 5.53 22.20 15.87
N THR A 315 6.27 21.13 15.58
CA THR A 315 7.61 20.84 16.10
C THR A 315 8.61 21.89 15.66
N THR A 316 8.62 22.22 14.37
CA THR A 316 9.45 23.31 13.84
C THR A 316 9.03 24.67 14.40
N ALA A 317 7.74 24.95 14.58
CA ALA A 317 7.29 26.18 15.25
C ALA A 317 7.79 26.29 16.69
N ASN A 318 7.89 25.17 17.41
CA ASN A 318 8.45 25.10 18.75
C ASN A 318 9.97 25.34 18.74
N MET A 319 10.71 24.73 17.81
CA MET A 319 12.14 25.02 17.60
C MET A 319 12.37 26.52 17.35
N LYS A 320 11.62 27.11 16.41
CA LYS A 320 11.71 28.54 16.04
C LYS A 320 11.51 29.48 17.23
N LYS A 321 10.70 29.08 18.23
CA LYS A 321 10.46 29.86 19.46
C LYS A 321 11.57 29.73 20.50
N LEU A 322 12.21 28.56 20.57
CA LEU A 322 13.31 28.27 21.51
C LEU A 322 14.64 28.92 21.08
N LEU A 323 14.87 29.05 19.78
CA LEU A 323 16.15 29.49 19.23
C LEU A 323 16.21 31.02 19.15
N ARG A 324 17.22 31.63 19.80
CA ARG A 324 17.49 33.09 19.68
C ARG A 324 18.97 33.34 19.40
N TRP A 325 19.25 34.27 18.49
CA TRP A 325 20.59 34.82 18.33
C TRP A 325 20.83 35.94 19.35
N THR A 326 21.94 35.88 20.08
CA THR A 326 22.41 36.97 20.95
C THR A 326 23.76 37.50 20.46
N PRO A 327 23.89 38.80 20.16
CA PRO A 327 25.20 39.39 19.91
C PRO A 327 26.02 39.34 21.20
N ARG A 328 27.23 38.75 21.16
CA ARG A 328 28.18 38.81 22.28
C ARG A 328 28.41 40.29 22.64
N ALA A 329 28.04 40.69 23.85
CA ALA A 329 28.48 41.96 24.40
C ALA A 329 30.02 41.90 24.48
N ARG A 330 30.68 42.67 23.62
CA ARG A 330 32.12 42.88 23.69
C ARG A 330 32.35 43.80 24.89
N GLU A 331 32.56 43.21 26.08
CA GLU A 331 33.16 43.92 27.20
C GLU A 331 34.55 44.37 26.77
N ASN A 332 34.64 45.60 26.27
CA ASN A 332 35.86 46.37 26.11
C ASN A 332 35.44 47.84 26.06
N ARG A 333 35.20 48.41 27.24
CA ARG A 333 35.37 49.85 27.48
C ARG A 333 36.12 50.01 28.80
N VAL A 334 37.44 49.95 28.69
CA VAL A 334 38.34 50.68 29.57
C VAL A 334 38.18 52.16 29.20
N ALA A 335 37.78 52.99 30.16
CA ALA A 335 38.01 54.44 30.12
C ALA A 335 37.95 54.99 31.55
N ASP A 336 39.16 55.17 32.08
CA ASP A 336 39.66 56.10 33.10
C ASP A 336 38.77 56.62 34.22
N ALA A 337 39.23 56.29 35.44
CA ALA A 337 39.01 57.09 36.63
C ALA A 337 40.02 58.26 36.68
N LYS A 338 39.54 59.46 37.03
CA LYS A 338 40.14 60.26 38.11
C LYS A 338 39.14 61.26 38.72
N PRO A 339 39.35 61.66 40.00
CA PRO A 339 38.30 62.07 40.93
C PRO A 339 38.31 63.57 41.23
N THR A 340 37.21 64.10 41.79
CA THR A 340 37.27 65.05 42.93
C THR A 340 35.88 65.39 43.49
N HIS A 341 35.78 65.24 44.83
CA HIS A 341 35.05 66.03 45.83
C HIS A 341 33.59 66.48 45.60
N SER A 342 32.66 66.04 46.45
CA SER A 342 32.31 66.79 47.68
C SER A 342 31.12 66.16 48.44
N SER A 343 31.43 65.76 49.68
CA SER A 343 30.64 65.77 50.93
C SER A 343 29.10 65.83 50.92
N ASN A 344 28.53 64.78 51.51
CA ASN A 344 27.41 64.73 52.47
C ASN A 344 26.51 65.97 52.65
N GLN A 345 25.20 65.77 52.48
CA GLN A 345 24.25 66.14 53.53
C GLN A 345 22.97 65.28 53.49
N ILE A 346 22.69 64.64 54.62
CA ILE A 346 21.44 63.98 54.97
C ILE A 346 20.53 65.03 55.59
N GLN A 347 19.26 65.11 55.17
CA GLN A 347 18.19 65.70 55.97
C GLN A 347 16.94 64.82 55.96
N HIS A 348 16.55 64.46 57.18
CA HIS A 348 15.34 63.77 57.60
C HIS A 348 14.24 64.82 57.86
N LEU A 349 12.97 64.51 57.54
CA LEU A 349 11.71 65.03 58.13
C LEU A 349 10.57 64.34 57.33
N GLY A 350 9.59 63.58 57.84
CA GLY A 350 8.87 63.58 59.11
C GLY A 350 7.45 64.13 58.88
N SER A 351 6.39 63.30 58.99
CA SER A 351 5.00 63.61 59.46
C SER A 351 3.98 62.59 58.88
N ILE A 352 3.45 61.62 59.66
CA ILE A 352 2.15 61.57 60.40
C ILE A 352 0.92 61.29 59.52
N GLY A 353 0.16 60.24 59.90
CA GLY A 353 -1.07 59.73 59.24
C GLY A 353 -2.33 60.60 59.43
N PRO A 354 -3.55 60.07 59.16
CA PRO A 354 -4.12 59.07 60.07
C PRO A 354 -4.97 57.94 59.44
N MET A 355 -5.21 56.93 60.27
CA MET A 355 -6.18 55.84 60.18
C MET A 355 -7.62 56.33 60.42
N SER A 356 -8.61 55.69 59.81
CA SER A 356 -9.95 55.55 60.41
C SER A 356 -10.55 54.17 60.12
N SER A 357 -11.02 53.56 61.19
CA SER A 357 -11.67 52.26 61.34
C SER A 357 -13.16 52.41 61.69
N ALA A 358 -14.03 51.49 61.25
CA ALA A 358 -15.26 51.00 61.93
C ALA A 358 -16.01 50.05 60.96
N SER A 359 -16.31 48.78 61.30
CA SER A 359 -17.43 48.26 62.13
C SER A 359 -18.81 48.52 61.46
N SER A 360 -19.81 47.64 61.28
CA SER A 360 -20.16 46.30 61.80
C SER A 360 -21.54 45.85 61.24
N LYS A 361 -21.83 44.53 61.30
CA LYS A 361 -23.13 43.86 61.66
C LYS A 361 -24.23 43.48 60.62
N ASP A 362 -24.60 42.19 60.74
CA ASP A 362 -25.91 41.50 60.82
C ASP A 362 -26.78 41.11 59.57
N GLU A 363 -27.18 39.83 59.60
CA GLU A 363 -28.13 38.97 58.83
C GLU A 363 -29.62 39.40 58.86
N PRO A 364 -30.65 38.66 58.35
CA PRO A 364 -30.80 37.68 57.23
C PRO A 364 -32.08 37.92 56.36
N ASN A 365 -32.22 37.29 55.17
CA ASN A 365 -33.42 36.54 54.73
C ASN A 365 -33.43 36.21 53.21
N SER A 366 -33.56 34.90 52.95
CA SER A 366 -34.49 34.25 52.00
C SER A 366 -35.20 35.10 50.95
N GLU A 367 -34.94 34.83 49.67
CA GLU A 367 -35.99 34.40 48.74
C GLU A 367 -35.42 33.65 47.52
N THR A 368 -36.00 32.47 47.30
CA THR A 368 -35.83 31.52 46.21
C THR A 368 -36.06 32.13 44.83
N ASN A 369 -35.14 31.91 43.89
CA ASN A 369 -35.57 31.41 42.57
C ASN A 369 -34.46 30.70 41.79
N GLN A 370 -34.89 29.63 41.13
CA GLN A 370 -34.07 28.63 40.45
C GLN A 370 -33.36 29.19 39.22
N GLN A 371 -32.05 29.00 39.15
CA GLN A 371 -31.35 28.86 37.87
C GLN A 371 -30.27 27.78 38.00
N LYS A 372 -30.50 26.67 37.30
CA LYS A 372 -29.60 25.52 37.17
C LYS A 372 -28.24 25.98 36.64
N PRO A 373 -27.11 25.65 37.29
CA PRO A 373 -25.80 25.89 36.70
C PRO A 373 -25.48 24.75 35.73
N LEU A 374 -25.65 25.02 34.43
CA LEU A 374 -25.01 24.24 33.36
C LEU A 374 -23.55 24.70 33.21
N ASP A 375 -22.73 24.58 34.27
CA ASP A 375 -21.32 24.98 34.18
C ASP A 375 -20.36 24.16 35.09
N SER A 376 -20.65 22.87 35.26
CA SER A 376 -19.83 21.94 36.07
C SER A 376 -19.01 20.94 35.25
N ARG A 377 -19.18 20.87 33.91
CA ARG A 377 -18.45 19.91 33.06
C ARG A 377 -17.12 20.43 32.53
N PHE A 378 -16.93 21.74 32.37
CA PHE A 378 -15.67 22.30 31.85
C PHE A 378 -14.57 22.44 32.91
N ARG A 379 -14.93 22.55 34.20
CA ARG A 379 -13.96 22.57 35.31
C ARG A 379 -13.36 21.20 35.64
N ARG A 380 -14.09 20.11 35.37
CA ARG A 380 -13.68 18.76 35.75
C ARG A 380 -12.56 18.20 34.84
N CYS A 381 -12.48 18.67 33.58
CA CYS A 381 -11.37 18.35 32.66
C CYS A 381 -10.09 19.14 32.96
N SER A 382 -10.18 20.26 33.69
CA SER A 382 -9.02 21.11 34.04
C SER A 382 -8.24 20.63 35.27
N ILE A 383 -8.83 19.80 36.13
CA ILE A 383 -8.20 19.34 37.38
C ILE A 383 -7.29 18.11 37.14
N LEU A 384 -7.56 17.31 36.11
CA LEU A 384 -6.72 16.15 35.74
C LEU A 384 -5.32 16.58 35.23
N PHE A 385 -5.23 17.72 34.55
CA PHE A 385 -3.99 18.23 33.94
C PHE A 385 -3.02 18.89 34.94
N ILE A 386 -3.45 19.25 36.15
CA ILE A 386 -2.65 20.04 37.11
C ILE A 386 -1.69 19.15 37.93
N HIS A 387 -1.94 17.84 38.05
CA HIS A 387 -1.12 16.90 38.83
C HIS A 387 0.08 16.28 38.09
N ILE A 388 0.33 16.65 36.82
CA ILE A 388 1.39 16.04 35.97
C ILE A 388 2.82 16.46 36.41
N ARG A 389 2.96 17.44 37.29
CA ARG A 389 4.20 18.22 37.48
C ARG A 389 5.31 17.59 38.35
N GLY A 390 5.31 16.28 38.63
CA GLY A 390 6.47 15.71 39.35
C GLY A 390 6.58 14.19 39.43
N ARG A 391 5.47 13.45 39.59
CA ARG A 391 5.50 11.97 39.69
C ARG A 391 5.14 11.25 38.39
N LEU A 392 4.34 11.86 37.51
CA LEU A 392 3.79 11.19 36.33
C LEU A 392 4.76 11.15 35.14
N LEU A 393 5.61 12.17 34.97
CA LEU A 393 6.56 12.25 33.84
C LEU A 393 7.60 11.11 33.86
N PRO A 394 8.24 10.77 35.01
CA PRO A 394 9.09 9.58 35.09
C PRO A 394 8.32 8.30 34.80
N THR A 395 7.08 8.17 35.30
CA THR A 395 6.22 7.00 35.02
C THR A 395 5.95 6.84 33.54
N ILE A 396 5.66 7.92 32.83
CA ILE A 396 5.39 7.90 31.38
C ILE A 396 6.64 7.55 30.57
N HIS A 397 7.80 8.11 30.92
CA HIS A 397 9.06 7.69 30.30
C HIS A 397 9.37 6.21 30.54
N VAL A 398 9.10 5.70 31.75
CA VAL A 398 9.23 4.25 32.03
C VAL A 398 8.29 3.45 31.15
N ILE A 399 7.03 3.88 30.96
CA ILE A 399 6.07 3.21 30.06
C ILE A 399 6.61 3.16 28.63
N PHE A 400 7.11 4.27 28.08
CA PHE A 400 7.69 4.28 26.73
C PHE A 400 8.94 3.39 26.62
N VAL A 401 9.83 3.44 27.61
CA VAL A 401 11.03 2.57 27.62
C VAL A 401 10.65 1.11 27.65
N VAL A 402 9.69 0.73 28.51
CA VAL A 402 9.16 -0.62 28.59
C VAL A 402 8.48 -1.02 27.28
N TRP A 403 7.69 -0.14 26.67
CA TRP A 403 7.05 -0.41 25.39
C TRP A 403 8.07 -0.66 24.27
N GLY A 404 9.11 0.17 24.16
CA GLY A 404 10.20 -0.05 23.21
C GLY A 404 10.92 -1.38 23.45
N ALA A 405 11.12 -1.77 24.72
CA ALA A 405 11.71 -3.08 25.05
C ALA A 405 10.78 -4.25 24.68
N VAL A 406 9.47 -4.11 24.89
CA VAL A 406 8.47 -5.11 24.47
C VAL A 406 8.46 -5.28 22.96
N VAL A 407 8.40 -4.19 22.21
CA VAL A 407 8.43 -4.22 20.73
C VAL A 407 9.72 -4.86 20.23
N LEU A 408 10.87 -4.47 20.78
CA LEU A 408 12.16 -5.07 20.42
C LEU A 408 12.21 -6.56 20.72
N ALA A 409 11.72 -6.99 21.88
CA ALA A 409 11.68 -8.40 22.25
C ALA A 409 10.79 -9.22 21.31
N LEU A 410 9.61 -8.69 20.95
CA LEU A 410 8.70 -9.31 19.99
C LEU A 410 9.33 -9.42 18.59
N HIS A 411 10.04 -8.38 18.15
CA HIS A 411 10.76 -8.37 16.87
C HIS A 411 11.91 -9.39 16.85
N LEU A 412 12.73 -9.42 17.89
CA LEU A 412 13.82 -10.39 18.02
C LEU A 412 13.28 -11.82 18.06
N GLN A 413 12.22 -12.08 18.83
CA GLN A 413 11.56 -13.39 18.89
C GLN A 413 11.00 -13.81 17.53
N ALA A 414 10.43 -12.89 16.76
CA ALA A 414 9.95 -13.18 15.41
C ALA A 414 11.12 -13.45 14.44
N SER A 415 12.21 -12.69 14.55
CA SER A 415 13.35 -12.75 13.63
C SER A 415 14.16 -14.05 13.71
N VAL A 416 14.08 -14.78 14.82
CA VAL A 416 14.77 -16.07 15.02
C VAL A 416 13.94 -17.27 14.58
N LYS A 417 12.64 -17.08 14.27
CA LYS A 417 11.81 -18.16 13.75
C LYS A 417 12.10 -18.35 12.27
N ASP A 418 12.19 -19.61 11.86
CA ASP A 418 12.28 -19.92 10.44
C ASP A 418 10.95 -19.60 9.76
N PRO A 419 10.97 -18.88 8.62
CA PRO A 419 9.77 -18.61 7.86
C PRO A 419 9.22 -19.91 7.25
N LEU A 420 7.91 -19.94 6.97
CA LEU A 420 7.32 -21.08 6.29
C LEU A 420 7.89 -21.23 4.88
N ILE A 421 8.34 -22.45 4.57
CA ILE A 421 8.95 -22.78 3.28
C ILE A 421 7.95 -22.66 2.13
N SER A 422 6.69 -23.05 2.35
CA SER A 422 5.60 -22.97 1.37
C SER A 422 5.09 -21.56 1.13
N CYS A 423 5.51 -20.57 1.92
CA CYS A 423 4.99 -19.23 1.81
C CYS A 423 5.91 -18.30 1.05
N ASN A 424 5.31 -17.67 0.05
CA ASN A 424 5.94 -16.66 -0.76
C ASN A 424 5.15 -15.33 -0.64
N PRO A 425 5.75 -14.24 -0.12
CA PRO A 425 7.13 -14.10 0.28
C PRO A 425 7.32 -14.51 1.76
N LYS A 426 8.56 -14.85 2.13
CA LYS A 426 8.90 -15.30 3.48
C LYS A 426 8.84 -14.14 4.49
N VAL A 427 7.97 -14.24 5.48
CA VAL A 427 7.72 -13.20 6.50
C VAL A 427 7.89 -13.72 7.93
N ASN A 428 8.14 -12.80 8.86
CA ASN A 428 8.38 -13.09 10.29
C ASN A 428 7.45 -12.24 11.17
N PRO A 429 6.18 -12.66 11.34
CA PRO A 429 5.18 -11.90 12.08
C PRO A 429 5.48 -11.83 13.58
N MET A 430 5.29 -10.64 14.16
CA MET A 430 5.43 -10.41 15.61
C MET A 430 4.17 -10.82 16.39
N ALA A 431 4.33 -10.99 17.71
CA ALA A 431 3.22 -11.26 18.65
C ALA A 431 2.36 -12.50 18.34
N GLY A 432 2.95 -13.52 17.70
CA GLY A 432 2.23 -14.77 17.40
C GLY A 432 1.15 -14.64 16.33
N ALA A 433 1.13 -13.53 15.57
CA ALA A 433 0.26 -13.42 14.41
C ALA A 433 0.63 -14.49 13.37
N LEU A 434 -0.38 -14.99 12.65
CA LEU A 434 -0.14 -15.89 11.53
C LEU A 434 0.54 -15.11 10.37
N PRO A 435 1.51 -15.72 9.70
CA PRO A 435 2.19 -15.11 8.56
C PRO A 435 1.22 -14.89 7.41
N ALA A 436 1.36 -13.76 6.71
CA ALA A 436 0.70 -13.58 5.43
C ALA A 436 1.45 -14.38 4.36
N CYS A 437 0.71 -14.94 3.43
CA CYS A 437 1.22 -15.89 2.44
C CYS A 437 0.54 -15.60 1.11
N TYR A 438 1.14 -14.72 0.30
CA TYR A 438 0.53 -14.24 -0.95
C TYR A 438 0.40 -15.37 -1.96
N ALA A 439 1.49 -16.09 -2.20
CA ALA A 439 1.51 -17.34 -2.94
C ALA A 439 1.87 -18.48 -1.99
N VAL A 440 1.05 -19.53 -2.01
CA VAL A 440 1.30 -20.78 -1.30
C VAL A 440 1.83 -21.79 -2.30
N GLU A 441 3.13 -22.06 -2.25
CA GLU A 441 3.75 -23.18 -2.95
C GLU A 441 3.68 -24.42 -2.06
N PHE A 442 2.57 -25.14 -2.18
CA PHE A 442 2.33 -26.39 -1.48
C PHE A 442 3.04 -27.56 -2.19
N ASP A 443 4.35 -27.61 -2.00
CA ASP A 443 5.23 -28.63 -2.55
C ASP A 443 5.34 -29.82 -1.59
N CYS A 444 4.60 -30.90 -1.88
CA CYS A 444 4.58 -32.10 -1.05
C CYS A 444 5.95 -32.80 -0.98
N TYR A 445 6.77 -32.68 -2.02
CA TYR A 445 8.13 -33.23 -2.03
C TYR A 445 9.04 -32.46 -1.06
N LYS A 446 9.03 -31.13 -1.11
CA LYS A 446 9.81 -30.30 -0.15
C LYS A 446 9.32 -30.40 1.28
N LEU A 447 8.03 -30.64 1.47
CA LEU A 447 7.40 -30.79 2.79
C LEU A 447 7.54 -32.22 3.36
N ASP A 448 8.03 -33.19 2.59
CA ASP A 448 8.12 -34.61 2.95
C ASP A 448 6.75 -35.19 3.40
N ILE A 449 5.70 -34.91 2.61
CA ILE A 449 4.33 -35.38 2.83
C ILE A 449 3.72 -35.95 1.54
N ALA A 450 2.63 -36.71 1.66
CA ALA A 450 1.96 -37.29 0.50
C ALA A 450 0.89 -36.36 -0.09
N GLY A 451 0.24 -35.55 0.75
CA GLY A 451 -0.87 -34.67 0.37
C GLY A 451 -2.23 -35.08 0.93
N SER A 452 -2.27 -35.96 1.94
CA SER A 452 -3.53 -36.39 2.55
C SER A 452 -4.26 -35.22 3.21
N LYS A 453 -5.58 -35.35 3.38
CA LYS A 453 -6.43 -34.26 3.85
C LYS A 453 -5.99 -33.67 5.19
N GLU A 454 -5.53 -34.52 6.11
CA GLU A 454 -5.02 -34.13 7.43
C GLU A 454 -3.67 -33.41 7.32
N GLN A 455 -2.78 -33.86 6.44
CA GLN A 455 -1.48 -33.23 6.19
C GLN A 455 -1.65 -31.83 5.60
N VAL A 456 -2.51 -31.70 4.58
CA VAL A 456 -2.83 -30.40 3.97
C VAL A 456 -3.42 -29.45 5.01
N ARG A 457 -4.37 -29.92 5.84
CA ARG A 457 -4.93 -29.11 6.92
C ARG A 457 -3.90 -28.68 7.94
N ALA A 458 -3.01 -29.57 8.37
CA ALA A 458 -1.99 -29.26 9.37
C ALA A 458 -1.07 -28.12 8.91
N GLU A 459 -0.69 -28.13 7.64
CA GLU A 459 0.14 -27.08 7.05
C GLU A 459 -0.64 -25.77 6.84
N TRP A 460 -1.89 -25.84 6.37
CA TRP A 460 -2.73 -24.65 6.14
C TRP A 460 -3.12 -23.91 7.43
N LEU A 461 -3.07 -24.57 8.59
CA LEU A 461 -3.27 -23.93 9.89
C LEU A 461 -2.11 -22.99 10.29
N ARG A 462 -0.95 -23.09 9.63
CA ARG A 462 0.26 -22.36 10.01
C ARG A 462 0.34 -20.94 9.43
N PHE A 463 -0.55 -20.57 8.52
CA PHE A 463 -0.58 -19.25 7.88
C PHE A 463 -2.00 -18.67 7.78
N ASP A 464 -2.07 -17.38 7.47
CA ASP A 464 -3.34 -16.67 7.29
C ASP A 464 -3.86 -16.85 5.86
N ARG A 465 -4.83 -17.75 5.70
CA ARG A 465 -5.44 -18.13 4.41
C ARG A 465 -6.15 -16.97 3.73
N GLY A 466 -6.69 -16.02 4.50
CA GLY A 466 -7.31 -14.81 3.98
C GLY A 466 -6.32 -13.83 3.34
N THR A 467 -5.02 -14.16 3.30
CA THR A 467 -4.00 -13.36 2.61
C THR A 467 -3.49 -13.99 1.32
N THR A 468 -3.96 -15.19 1.00
CA THR A 468 -3.50 -15.98 -0.14
C THR A 468 -4.26 -15.60 -1.40
N VAL A 469 -3.48 -15.34 -2.45
CA VAL A 469 -3.91 -14.92 -3.78
C VAL A 469 -3.62 -16.02 -4.80
N LYS A 470 -2.51 -16.75 -4.62
CA LYS A 470 -2.13 -17.89 -5.48
C LYS A 470 -1.97 -19.13 -4.63
N LEU A 471 -2.57 -20.24 -5.06
CA LEU A 471 -2.45 -21.53 -4.39
C LEU A 471 -1.96 -22.59 -5.37
N HIS A 472 -0.74 -23.08 -5.17
CA HIS A 472 -0.10 -24.01 -6.06
C HIS A 472 0.19 -25.31 -5.33
N PHE A 473 -0.28 -26.43 -5.89
CA PHE A 473 0.01 -27.77 -5.41
C PHE A 473 1.07 -28.40 -6.31
N LEU A 474 2.22 -28.77 -5.75
CA LEU A 474 3.34 -29.34 -6.49
C LEU A 474 3.69 -30.71 -5.90
N HIS A 475 3.94 -31.69 -6.76
CA HIS A 475 4.55 -32.98 -6.38
C HIS A 475 3.79 -33.80 -5.32
N CYS A 476 2.47 -33.66 -5.24
CA CYS A 476 1.64 -34.39 -4.29
C CYS A 476 1.17 -35.71 -4.88
N ILE A 477 1.64 -36.83 -4.32
CA ILE A 477 1.30 -38.18 -4.80
C ILE A 477 -0.10 -38.66 -4.39
N ASP A 478 -0.69 -38.03 -3.37
CA ASP A 478 -2.01 -38.42 -2.83
C ASP A 478 -2.81 -37.18 -2.39
N LEU A 479 -3.00 -36.21 -3.29
CA LEU A 479 -3.61 -34.93 -2.97
C LEU A 479 -5.11 -35.06 -2.65
N GLU A 480 -5.47 -34.70 -1.41
CA GLU A 480 -6.84 -34.61 -0.93
C GLU A 480 -7.15 -33.19 -0.43
N VAL A 481 -7.98 -32.45 -1.17
CA VAL A 481 -8.23 -31.02 -0.90
C VAL A 481 -9.29 -30.83 0.19
N PRO A 482 -8.96 -30.22 1.34
CA PRO A 482 -9.88 -30.06 2.46
C PRO A 482 -10.88 -28.91 2.25
N GLU A 483 -11.99 -28.94 3.00
CA GLU A 483 -13.02 -27.88 2.97
C GLU A 483 -12.52 -26.49 3.41
N MET A 484 -11.35 -26.44 4.05
CA MET A 484 -10.64 -25.21 4.41
C MET A 484 -10.29 -24.35 3.19
N LEU A 485 -10.34 -24.91 1.97
CA LEU A 485 -10.19 -24.14 0.73
C LEU A 485 -11.14 -22.93 0.67
N LYS A 486 -12.34 -23.05 1.25
CA LYS A 486 -13.34 -21.96 1.30
C LYS A 486 -12.89 -20.72 2.07
N GLU A 487 -11.85 -20.83 2.89
CA GLU A 487 -11.33 -19.70 3.67
C GLU A 487 -10.36 -18.82 2.85
N PHE A 488 -10.03 -19.22 1.63
CA PHE A 488 -9.12 -18.51 0.74
C PHE A 488 -9.89 -17.51 -0.15
N SER A 489 -10.44 -16.47 0.45
CA SER A 489 -11.41 -15.56 -0.19
C SER A 489 -10.87 -14.65 -1.30
N HIS A 490 -9.55 -14.55 -1.44
CA HIS A 490 -8.87 -13.67 -2.40
C HIS A 490 -8.08 -14.44 -3.46
N LEU A 491 -8.37 -15.74 -3.66
CA LEU A 491 -7.71 -16.53 -4.69
C LEU A 491 -8.02 -15.98 -6.08
N LEU A 492 -6.96 -15.66 -6.81
CA LEU A 492 -6.99 -15.36 -8.24
C LEU A 492 -6.62 -16.60 -9.08
N GLU A 493 -5.81 -17.49 -8.51
CA GLU A 493 -5.19 -18.59 -9.26
C GLU A 493 -5.02 -19.86 -8.42
N ILE A 494 -5.32 -21.01 -9.02
CA ILE A 494 -5.02 -22.33 -8.48
C ILE A 494 -4.24 -23.17 -9.50
N TRP A 495 -3.09 -23.70 -9.08
CA TRP A 495 -2.30 -24.62 -9.90
C TRP A 495 -2.18 -25.99 -9.25
N VAL A 496 -2.17 -27.04 -10.07
CA VAL A 496 -1.79 -28.40 -9.67
C VAL A 496 -0.79 -28.91 -10.69
N TYR A 497 0.44 -29.21 -10.25
CA TYR A 497 1.52 -29.66 -11.12
C TYR A 497 2.11 -30.97 -10.60
N ASN A 498 2.34 -31.92 -11.53
CA ASN A 498 3.01 -33.20 -11.27
C ASN A 498 2.48 -33.90 -10.00
N SER A 499 1.16 -34.08 -9.94
CA SER A 499 0.47 -34.55 -8.73
C SER A 499 -0.62 -35.58 -9.08
N THR A 500 -1.13 -36.29 -8.08
CA THR A 500 -2.32 -37.14 -8.21
C THR A 500 -3.42 -36.62 -7.30
N ILE A 501 -4.50 -36.10 -7.89
CA ILE A 501 -5.71 -35.67 -7.17
C ILE A 501 -6.53 -36.92 -6.84
N ARG A 502 -6.47 -37.35 -5.59
CA ARG A 502 -7.26 -38.47 -5.09
C ARG A 502 -8.67 -38.05 -4.71
N GLU A 503 -8.80 -36.96 -3.95
CA GLU A 503 -10.10 -36.42 -3.54
C GLU A 503 -10.10 -34.90 -3.66
N TRP A 504 -11.02 -34.37 -4.47
CA TRP A 504 -11.42 -32.97 -4.41
C TRP A 504 -12.95 -32.93 -4.44
N GLY A 505 -13.52 -32.97 -3.24
CA GLY A 505 -14.95 -33.16 -3.03
C GLY A 505 -15.77 -31.90 -3.22
N ALA A 506 -17.10 -32.05 -3.24
CA ALA A 506 -18.03 -30.93 -3.33
C ALA A 506 -18.00 -30.02 -2.09
N SER A 507 -17.56 -30.51 -0.92
CA SER A 507 -17.42 -29.70 0.30
C SER A 507 -16.24 -28.73 0.23
N SER A 508 -15.25 -29.00 -0.63
CA SER A 508 -14.11 -28.16 -0.96
C SER A 508 -14.20 -27.61 -2.39
N ALA A 509 -15.43 -27.44 -2.89
CA ALA A 509 -15.63 -26.91 -4.23
C ALA A 509 -15.19 -25.46 -4.35
N VAL A 510 -14.67 -25.14 -5.53
CA VAL A 510 -14.46 -23.77 -5.95
C VAL A 510 -15.83 -23.19 -6.29
N THR A 511 -16.17 -22.10 -5.61
CA THR A 511 -17.46 -21.41 -5.74
C THR A 511 -17.27 -19.90 -5.90
N ASN A 512 -18.23 -19.21 -6.50
CA ASN A 512 -18.25 -17.75 -6.56
C ASN A 512 -18.44 -17.11 -5.17
N SER A 513 -19.22 -17.76 -4.30
CA SER A 513 -19.43 -17.28 -2.93
C SER A 513 -18.16 -17.29 -2.09
N ASP A 514 -17.34 -18.33 -2.22
CA ASP A 514 -16.12 -18.50 -1.43
C ASP A 514 -14.87 -17.95 -2.15
N HIS A 515 -14.86 -17.91 -3.49
CA HIS A 515 -13.72 -17.50 -4.33
C HIS A 515 -14.15 -16.56 -5.47
N PRO A 516 -14.71 -15.37 -5.15
CA PRO A 516 -15.29 -14.47 -6.15
C PRO A 516 -14.26 -13.88 -7.12
N GLU A 517 -12.98 -13.85 -6.71
CA GLU A 517 -11.89 -13.24 -7.49
C GLU A 517 -11.18 -14.26 -8.41
N LEU A 518 -11.53 -15.55 -8.37
CA LEU A 518 -10.76 -16.58 -9.09
C LEU A 518 -10.85 -16.40 -10.61
N VAL A 519 -9.69 -16.33 -11.28
CA VAL A 519 -9.57 -16.09 -12.73
C VAL A 519 -9.02 -17.29 -13.49
N SER A 520 -8.12 -18.07 -12.87
CA SER A 520 -7.42 -19.17 -13.55
C SER A 520 -7.31 -20.43 -12.71
N ILE A 521 -7.52 -21.58 -13.36
CA ILE A 521 -7.20 -22.91 -12.84
C ILE A 521 -6.30 -23.60 -13.86
N THR A 522 -5.15 -24.10 -13.40
CA THR A 522 -4.18 -24.81 -14.24
C THR A 522 -3.81 -26.15 -13.61
N VAL A 523 -3.98 -27.24 -14.36
CA VAL A 523 -3.78 -28.62 -13.91
C VAL A 523 -2.89 -29.32 -14.93
N VAL A 524 -1.64 -29.58 -14.56
CA VAL A 524 -0.59 -30.00 -15.50
C VAL A 524 0.11 -31.24 -14.97
N ARG A 525 0.39 -32.22 -15.84
CA ARG A 525 1.03 -33.50 -15.44
C ARG A 525 0.32 -34.17 -14.26
N THR A 526 -1.01 -34.09 -14.24
CA THR A 526 -1.80 -34.45 -13.07
C THR A 526 -2.74 -35.61 -13.35
N ASN A 527 -2.75 -36.57 -12.44
CA ASN A 527 -3.63 -37.74 -12.49
C ASN A 527 -4.86 -37.49 -11.61
N MET A 528 -6.05 -37.72 -12.13
CA MET A 528 -7.33 -37.56 -11.44
C MET A 528 -7.98 -38.92 -11.23
N THR A 529 -8.61 -39.13 -10.07
CA THR A 529 -9.32 -40.37 -9.75
C THR A 529 -10.29 -40.74 -10.88
N GLU A 530 -10.09 -41.95 -11.43
CA GLU A 530 -10.89 -42.52 -12.53
C GLU A 530 -10.93 -41.70 -13.83
N GLY A 531 -10.09 -40.67 -13.98
CA GLY A 531 -10.05 -39.82 -15.17
C GLY A 531 -11.25 -38.87 -15.30
N TYR A 532 -11.99 -38.63 -14.22
CA TYR A 532 -13.08 -37.64 -14.17
C TYR A 532 -12.59 -36.29 -13.68
N LEU A 533 -13.20 -35.21 -14.21
CA LEU A 533 -13.04 -33.87 -13.63
C LEU A 533 -13.48 -33.91 -12.15
N PRO A 534 -12.66 -33.48 -11.17
CA PRO A 534 -13.03 -33.58 -9.76
C PRO A 534 -14.29 -32.79 -9.39
N LYS A 535 -15.07 -33.28 -8.42
CA LYS A 535 -16.31 -32.62 -7.95
C LYS A 535 -16.09 -31.20 -7.45
N GLY A 536 -14.89 -30.90 -6.96
CA GLY A 536 -14.49 -29.55 -6.57
C GLY A 536 -14.59 -28.50 -7.68
N PHE A 537 -14.55 -28.92 -8.94
CA PHE A 537 -14.68 -28.05 -10.11
C PHE A 537 -16.07 -28.10 -10.76
N GLN A 538 -17.07 -28.67 -10.08
CA GLN A 538 -18.40 -28.90 -10.67
C GLN A 538 -19.53 -28.16 -9.97
N SER A 539 -19.21 -27.19 -9.10
CA SER A 539 -20.22 -26.40 -8.37
C SER A 539 -21.17 -25.70 -9.34
N ALA A 540 -22.45 -25.62 -8.97
CA ALA A 540 -23.42 -24.79 -9.68
C ALA A 540 -23.18 -23.29 -9.44
N ASP A 541 -22.61 -22.93 -8.29
CA ASP A 541 -22.17 -21.56 -7.97
C ASP A 541 -20.72 -21.37 -8.43
N PHE A 542 -20.41 -21.62 -9.70
CA PHE A 542 -19.03 -21.55 -10.22
C PHE A 542 -18.54 -20.09 -10.29
N PRO A 543 -17.25 -19.76 -10.03
CA PRO A 543 -16.77 -18.39 -9.97
C PRO A 543 -17.07 -17.57 -11.23
N LEU A 544 -17.55 -16.34 -11.04
CA LEU A 544 -17.93 -15.44 -12.13
C LEU A 544 -16.74 -14.91 -12.95
N GLY A 545 -15.57 -14.81 -12.32
CA GLY A 545 -14.33 -14.32 -12.95
C GLY A 545 -13.50 -15.38 -13.65
N LEU A 546 -13.83 -16.67 -13.50
CA LEU A 546 -12.99 -17.77 -13.95
C LEU A 546 -13.13 -17.94 -15.46
N THR A 547 -12.10 -17.50 -16.17
CA THR A 547 -12.08 -17.46 -17.65
C THR A 547 -10.97 -18.30 -18.25
N GLN A 548 -10.03 -18.79 -17.45
CA GLN A 548 -8.86 -19.53 -17.92
C GLN A 548 -8.82 -20.92 -17.27
N LEU A 549 -8.93 -21.96 -18.10
CA LEU A 549 -8.92 -23.37 -17.67
C LEU A 549 -7.89 -24.14 -18.48
N TYR A 550 -6.84 -24.60 -17.81
CA TYR A 550 -5.77 -25.39 -18.42
C TYR A 550 -5.70 -26.78 -17.81
N PHE A 551 -5.83 -27.81 -18.64
CA PHE A 551 -5.59 -29.21 -18.33
C PHE A 551 -4.59 -29.72 -19.36
N CYS A 552 -3.35 -30.00 -18.98
CA CYS A 552 -2.32 -30.44 -19.92
C CYS A 552 -1.59 -31.66 -19.37
N GLU A 553 -1.35 -32.67 -20.21
CA GLU A 553 -0.69 -33.93 -19.80
C GLU A 553 -1.44 -34.59 -18.63
N THR A 554 -2.76 -34.80 -18.78
CA THR A 554 -3.59 -35.40 -17.72
C THR A 554 -4.17 -36.75 -18.15
N ASN A 555 -4.82 -37.46 -17.23
CA ASN A 555 -5.61 -38.65 -17.56
C ASN A 555 -7.11 -38.36 -17.76
N LEU A 556 -7.49 -37.09 -17.96
CA LEU A 556 -8.89 -36.69 -18.09
C LEU A 556 -9.54 -37.34 -19.32
N GLN A 557 -10.62 -38.08 -19.07
CA GLN A 557 -11.41 -38.80 -20.08
C GLN A 557 -12.82 -38.22 -20.21
N PHE A 558 -13.38 -37.67 -19.13
CA PHE A 558 -14.76 -37.23 -19.10
C PHE A 558 -14.91 -35.87 -18.43
N VAL A 559 -15.76 -35.05 -19.02
CA VAL A 559 -16.18 -33.73 -18.52
C VAL A 559 -17.71 -33.76 -18.35
N PRO A 560 -18.28 -33.16 -17.29
CA PRO A 560 -19.73 -33.16 -17.08
C PRO A 560 -20.53 -32.49 -18.20
N ASP A 561 -21.69 -33.07 -18.54
CA ASP A 561 -22.58 -32.59 -19.62
C ASP A 561 -23.21 -31.22 -19.35
N ASP A 562 -23.18 -30.76 -18.11
CA ASP A 562 -23.76 -29.48 -17.66
C ASP A 562 -22.71 -28.39 -17.48
N LEU A 563 -21.44 -28.63 -17.85
CA LEU A 563 -20.35 -27.68 -17.63
C LEU A 563 -20.57 -26.37 -18.40
N ASP A 564 -21.24 -26.42 -19.55
CA ASP A 564 -21.61 -25.24 -20.34
C ASP A 564 -22.51 -24.26 -19.61
N THR A 565 -23.33 -24.75 -18.67
CA THR A 565 -24.20 -23.91 -17.84
C THR A 565 -23.43 -23.15 -16.75
N LYS A 566 -22.18 -23.57 -16.47
CA LYS A 566 -21.33 -23.08 -15.38
C LYS A 566 -20.20 -22.16 -15.88
N LEU A 567 -19.78 -22.35 -17.12
CA LEU A 567 -18.68 -21.59 -17.73
C LEU A 567 -19.13 -20.22 -18.24
N HIS A 568 -18.23 -19.24 -18.16
CA HIS A 568 -18.48 -17.90 -18.70
C HIS A 568 -18.29 -17.82 -20.20
N PHE A 569 -19.09 -16.96 -20.84
CA PHE A 569 -18.92 -16.64 -22.25
C PHE A 569 -17.53 -16.05 -22.49
N GLY A 570 -16.83 -16.55 -23.52
CA GLY A 570 -15.48 -16.11 -23.83
C GLY A 570 -14.38 -16.73 -22.97
N SER A 571 -14.69 -17.76 -22.17
CA SER A 571 -13.66 -18.55 -21.49
C SER A 571 -12.64 -19.12 -22.47
N SER A 572 -11.42 -19.37 -22.01
CA SER A 572 -10.36 -20.05 -22.73
C SER A 572 -10.11 -21.40 -22.07
N ILE A 573 -10.27 -22.48 -22.83
CA ILE A 573 -10.30 -23.84 -22.32
C ILE A 573 -9.28 -24.67 -23.10
N TYR A 574 -8.34 -25.25 -22.37
CA TYR A 574 -7.28 -26.08 -22.91
C TYR A 574 -7.36 -27.43 -22.20
N ILE A 575 -7.62 -28.50 -22.95
CA ILE A 575 -7.54 -29.87 -22.46
C ILE A 575 -6.61 -30.60 -23.42
N GLU A 576 -5.30 -30.46 -23.20
CA GLU A 576 -4.25 -30.91 -24.12
C GLU A 576 -3.56 -32.18 -23.59
N ASN A 577 -3.06 -33.02 -24.50
CA ASN A 577 -2.36 -34.28 -24.22
C ASN A 577 -3.04 -35.14 -23.14
N SER A 578 -4.38 -35.13 -23.12
CA SER A 578 -5.18 -35.83 -22.13
C SER A 578 -5.64 -37.19 -22.68
N LYS A 579 -6.85 -37.66 -22.34
CA LYS A 579 -7.39 -38.96 -22.76
C LYS A 579 -8.80 -38.86 -23.34
N LEU A 580 -9.20 -37.68 -23.84
CA LEU A 580 -10.49 -37.49 -24.49
C LEU A 580 -10.52 -38.24 -25.82
N THR A 581 -11.48 -39.15 -26.00
CA THR A 581 -11.68 -39.87 -27.27
C THR A 581 -12.70 -39.20 -28.19
N GLU A 582 -13.47 -38.26 -27.64
CA GLU A 582 -14.48 -37.47 -28.33
C GLU A 582 -14.46 -36.04 -27.78
N VAL A 583 -14.98 -35.09 -28.57
CA VAL A 583 -15.14 -33.71 -28.10
C VAL A 583 -16.33 -33.63 -27.16
N PRO A 584 -16.18 -33.18 -25.90
CA PRO A 584 -17.31 -33.05 -24.98
C PRO A 584 -18.35 -32.05 -25.49
N LEU A 585 -19.60 -32.50 -25.64
CA LEU A 585 -20.70 -31.67 -26.16
C LEU A 585 -20.90 -30.37 -25.37
N ALA A 586 -20.77 -30.42 -24.05
CA ALA A 586 -20.86 -29.23 -23.20
C ALA A 586 -19.84 -28.16 -23.65
N LEU A 587 -18.59 -28.54 -23.92
CA LEU A 587 -17.56 -27.58 -24.34
C LEU A 587 -17.78 -27.02 -25.75
N ALA A 588 -18.38 -27.81 -26.65
CA ALA A 588 -18.80 -27.32 -27.95
C ALA A 588 -19.95 -26.30 -27.82
N ARG A 589 -20.95 -26.59 -26.97
CA ARG A 589 -22.11 -25.70 -26.72
C ARG A 589 -21.73 -24.41 -26.01
N SER A 590 -20.73 -24.43 -25.12
CA SER A 590 -20.32 -23.24 -24.36
C SER A 590 -19.67 -22.16 -25.23
N ARG A 591 -19.18 -22.50 -26.43
CA ARG A 591 -18.55 -21.60 -27.41
C ARG A 591 -17.50 -20.68 -26.77
N PRO A 592 -16.42 -21.25 -26.23
CA PRO A 592 -15.33 -20.49 -25.65
C PRO A 592 -14.63 -19.60 -26.70
N ALA A 593 -13.87 -18.60 -26.26
CA ALA A 593 -13.04 -17.79 -27.16
C ALA A 593 -11.87 -18.61 -27.71
N PHE A 594 -11.30 -19.49 -26.87
CA PHE A 594 -10.23 -20.41 -27.20
C PHE A 594 -10.59 -21.81 -26.74
N LEU A 595 -10.50 -22.79 -27.63
CA LEU A 595 -10.67 -24.21 -27.32
C LEU A 595 -9.50 -25.00 -27.90
N SER A 596 -8.75 -25.67 -27.04
CA SER A 596 -7.70 -26.61 -27.47
C SER A 596 -7.98 -28.01 -26.93
N PHE A 597 -7.95 -28.99 -27.84
CA PHE A 597 -7.88 -30.41 -27.51
C PHE A 597 -6.64 -31.09 -28.09
N ALA A 598 -5.57 -30.32 -28.33
CA ALA A 598 -4.36 -30.82 -28.97
C ALA A 598 -3.83 -32.10 -28.31
N GLY A 599 -3.40 -33.06 -29.11
CA GLY A 599 -2.78 -34.32 -28.65
C GLY A 599 -3.72 -35.31 -27.94
N ASN A 600 -5.03 -35.09 -27.94
CA ASN A 600 -6.00 -36.08 -27.46
C ASN A 600 -6.29 -37.14 -28.55
N PRO A 601 -6.65 -38.37 -28.16
CA PRO A 601 -7.00 -39.44 -29.10
C PRO A 601 -8.40 -39.28 -29.74
N ILE A 602 -8.81 -38.05 -30.08
CA ILE A 602 -10.09 -37.73 -30.70
C ILE A 602 -10.10 -38.21 -32.16
N VAL A 603 -11.17 -38.88 -32.57
CA VAL A 603 -11.32 -39.45 -33.92
C VAL A 603 -12.41 -38.75 -34.73
N GLU A 604 -13.50 -38.34 -34.08
CA GLU A 604 -14.67 -37.74 -34.73
C GLU A 604 -14.96 -36.35 -34.16
N LEU A 605 -15.45 -35.47 -35.03
CA LEU A 605 -15.83 -34.10 -34.71
C LEU A 605 -17.32 -33.87 -34.95
N GLN A 606 -17.91 -33.03 -34.11
CA GLN A 606 -19.34 -32.71 -34.18
C GLN A 606 -19.55 -31.42 -34.99
N PRO A 607 -20.62 -31.31 -35.81
CA PRO A 607 -20.90 -30.09 -36.59
C PRO A 607 -20.97 -28.82 -35.74
N GLU A 608 -21.44 -28.92 -34.49
CA GLU A 608 -21.66 -27.82 -33.56
C GLU A 608 -20.39 -26.98 -33.30
N LEU A 609 -19.20 -27.56 -33.47
CA LEU A 609 -17.92 -26.84 -33.36
C LEU A 609 -17.72 -25.79 -34.45
N PHE A 610 -18.39 -25.98 -35.59
CA PHE A 610 -18.26 -25.18 -36.80
C PHE A 610 -19.57 -24.47 -37.16
N GLU A 611 -20.58 -24.47 -36.28
CA GLU A 611 -21.88 -23.87 -36.57
C GLU A 611 -22.14 -22.53 -35.85
N GLY A 612 -22.83 -21.62 -36.55
CA GLY A 612 -23.30 -20.34 -36.03
C GLY A 612 -22.20 -19.30 -35.86
N MET A 613 -22.00 -18.81 -34.63
CA MET A 613 -20.88 -17.89 -34.34
C MET A 613 -19.53 -18.61 -34.32
N GLY A 614 -19.49 -19.95 -34.32
CA GLY A 614 -18.25 -20.73 -34.24
C GLY A 614 -17.43 -20.46 -32.98
N ILE A 615 -16.26 -21.09 -32.92
CA ILE A 615 -15.23 -20.86 -31.91
C ILE A 615 -14.11 -20.04 -32.58
N PRO A 616 -13.70 -18.87 -32.05
CA PRO A 616 -12.68 -18.04 -32.70
C PRO A 616 -11.32 -18.71 -32.85
N TYR A 617 -10.89 -19.51 -31.87
CA TYR A 617 -9.65 -20.27 -31.92
C TYR A 617 -9.90 -21.72 -31.52
N LEU A 618 -9.82 -22.63 -32.49
CA LEU A 618 -10.01 -24.07 -32.26
C LEU A 618 -8.74 -24.83 -32.64
N ILE A 619 -8.12 -25.48 -31.66
CA ILE A 619 -6.87 -26.23 -31.84
C ILE A 619 -7.16 -27.72 -31.63
N LEU A 620 -6.99 -28.49 -32.70
CA LEU A 620 -7.19 -29.94 -32.77
C LEU A 620 -5.94 -30.65 -33.31
N SER A 621 -4.79 -30.00 -33.21
CA SER A 621 -3.53 -30.56 -33.69
C SER A 621 -3.14 -31.83 -32.94
N HIS A 622 -2.41 -32.72 -33.60
CA HIS A 622 -2.00 -34.02 -33.04
C HIS A 622 -3.17 -34.91 -32.56
N THR A 623 -4.37 -34.74 -33.12
CA THR A 623 -5.51 -35.66 -32.91
C THR A 623 -5.59 -36.70 -34.03
N ASN A 624 -6.44 -37.72 -33.86
CA ASN A 624 -6.64 -38.79 -34.84
C ASN A 624 -7.81 -38.50 -35.80
N VAL A 625 -8.17 -37.23 -35.97
CA VAL A 625 -9.27 -36.81 -36.85
C VAL A 625 -8.89 -37.05 -38.32
N ARG A 626 -9.83 -37.66 -39.06
CA ARG A 626 -9.65 -38.03 -40.48
C ARG A 626 -10.36 -37.11 -41.46
N GLU A 627 -11.48 -36.56 -41.04
CA GLU A 627 -12.28 -35.64 -41.84
C GLU A 627 -13.03 -34.67 -40.93
N LEU A 628 -13.33 -33.48 -41.44
CA LEU A 628 -14.25 -32.55 -40.78
C LEU A 628 -15.70 -33.07 -40.91
N PRO A 629 -16.66 -32.56 -40.11
CA PRO A 629 -18.05 -33.01 -40.20
C PRO A 629 -18.63 -32.69 -41.58
N ARG A 630 -19.32 -33.65 -42.21
CA ARG A 630 -19.94 -33.45 -43.54
C ARG A 630 -21.13 -32.50 -43.51
N ASN A 631 -21.93 -32.55 -42.43
CA ASN A 631 -23.22 -31.87 -42.31
C ASN A 631 -23.13 -30.59 -41.46
N VAL A 632 -22.32 -29.61 -41.88
CA VAL A 632 -22.31 -28.26 -41.28
C VAL A 632 -23.27 -27.37 -42.06
N THR A 633 -24.38 -26.97 -41.42
CA THR A 633 -25.49 -26.27 -42.07
C THR A 633 -25.35 -24.75 -42.03
N GLU A 634 -24.79 -24.21 -40.94
CA GLU A 634 -24.56 -22.78 -40.73
C GLU A 634 -23.06 -22.53 -40.46
N PRO A 635 -22.20 -22.46 -41.50
CA PRO A 635 -20.77 -22.25 -41.33
C PRO A 635 -20.44 -20.98 -40.51
N PRO A 636 -19.26 -20.91 -39.89
CA PRO A 636 -18.90 -19.79 -39.02
C PRO A 636 -18.92 -18.47 -39.80
N THR A 637 -19.50 -17.44 -39.20
CA THR A 637 -19.62 -16.09 -39.80
C THR A 637 -18.62 -15.08 -39.22
N ILE A 638 -17.71 -15.55 -38.37
CA ILE A 638 -16.68 -14.73 -37.73
C ILE A 638 -15.30 -15.05 -38.31
N GLN A 639 -14.35 -14.13 -38.12
CA GLN A 639 -12.95 -14.46 -38.32
C GLN A 639 -12.51 -15.46 -37.23
N ALA A 640 -12.12 -16.66 -37.64
CA ALA A 640 -11.61 -17.70 -36.76
C ALA A 640 -10.31 -18.32 -37.31
N PHE A 641 -9.58 -18.99 -36.42
CA PHE A 641 -8.39 -19.76 -36.74
C PHE A 641 -8.53 -21.19 -36.23
N TYR A 642 -8.38 -22.15 -37.15
CA TYR A 642 -8.50 -23.59 -36.92
C TYR A 642 -7.19 -24.30 -37.18
N ASP A 643 -6.68 -25.00 -36.18
CA ASP A 643 -5.46 -25.80 -36.30
C ASP A 643 -5.76 -27.29 -36.31
N PHE A 644 -5.51 -27.91 -37.46
CA PHE A 644 -5.61 -29.36 -37.71
C PHE A 644 -4.23 -29.95 -38.04
N SER A 645 -3.14 -29.32 -37.61
CA SER A 645 -1.80 -29.81 -37.87
C SER A 645 -1.59 -31.21 -37.28
N PHE A 646 -0.85 -32.07 -37.98
CA PHE A 646 -0.59 -33.46 -37.58
C PHE A 646 -1.86 -34.29 -37.33
N THR A 647 -2.92 -34.03 -38.10
CA THR A 647 -4.12 -34.88 -38.20
C THR A 647 -4.08 -35.76 -39.45
N GLU A 648 -5.05 -36.66 -39.62
CA GLU A 648 -5.20 -37.51 -40.81
C GLU A 648 -6.06 -36.86 -41.92
N ILE A 649 -6.34 -35.56 -41.83
CA ILE A 649 -7.19 -34.84 -42.81
C ILE A 649 -6.51 -34.78 -44.18
N ALA A 650 -7.21 -35.31 -45.19
CA ALA A 650 -6.74 -35.36 -46.58
C ALA A 650 -7.55 -34.49 -47.55
N PHE A 651 -8.71 -33.98 -47.14
CA PHE A 651 -9.59 -33.17 -47.97
C PHE A 651 -10.50 -32.28 -47.12
N PHE A 652 -11.17 -31.31 -47.76
CA PHE A 652 -12.14 -30.43 -47.10
C PHE A 652 -13.51 -30.45 -47.81
N TRP A 653 -14.58 -30.39 -47.02
CA TRP A 653 -15.97 -30.31 -47.51
C TRP A 653 -16.33 -28.91 -48.05
N SER A 654 -17.33 -28.84 -48.93
CA SER A 654 -17.73 -27.60 -49.60
C SER A 654 -18.21 -26.48 -48.67
N TRP A 655 -18.67 -26.82 -47.46
CA TRP A 655 -19.14 -25.81 -46.50
C TRP A 655 -18.00 -24.90 -46.00
N ILE A 656 -16.74 -25.27 -46.17
CA ILE A 656 -15.59 -24.48 -45.73
C ILE A 656 -15.27 -23.30 -46.66
N ASP A 657 -15.73 -23.35 -47.92
CA ASP A 657 -15.50 -22.30 -48.92
C ASP A 657 -15.93 -20.91 -48.42
N PRO A 658 -17.18 -20.71 -47.93
CA PRO A 658 -17.59 -19.41 -47.41
C PRO A 658 -16.82 -18.97 -46.17
N PHE A 659 -16.25 -19.90 -45.39
CA PHE A 659 -15.46 -19.58 -44.21
C PHE A 659 -14.12 -18.95 -44.61
N VAL A 660 -13.36 -19.62 -45.49
CA VAL A 660 -12.04 -19.14 -45.94
C VAL A 660 -12.10 -17.82 -46.69
N GLU A 661 -13.21 -17.52 -47.36
CA GLU A 661 -13.43 -16.25 -48.06
C GLU A 661 -13.69 -15.04 -47.13
N LEU A 662 -13.91 -15.24 -45.82
CA LEU A 662 -14.20 -14.15 -44.87
C LEU A 662 -13.03 -13.19 -44.64
N THR A 663 -11.78 -13.62 -44.88
CA THR A 663 -10.59 -12.82 -44.60
C THR A 663 -9.44 -13.14 -45.55
N PHE A 664 -8.45 -12.24 -45.59
CA PHE A 664 -7.24 -12.41 -46.40
C PHE A 664 -6.09 -13.08 -45.65
N LEU A 665 -6.29 -13.43 -44.37
CA LEU A 665 -5.31 -14.13 -43.54
C LEU A 665 -5.57 -15.63 -43.54
N PRO A 666 -4.54 -16.48 -43.35
CA PRO A 666 -4.75 -17.91 -43.22
C PRO A 666 -5.63 -18.22 -42.01
N GLN A 667 -6.70 -18.97 -42.25
CA GLN A 667 -7.65 -19.38 -41.22
C GLN A 667 -7.46 -20.84 -40.80
N ILE A 668 -6.73 -21.62 -41.61
CA ILE A 668 -6.54 -23.05 -41.37
C ILE A 668 -5.04 -23.34 -41.28
N SER A 669 -4.61 -23.99 -40.22
CA SER A 669 -3.31 -24.65 -40.15
C SER A 669 -3.51 -26.16 -40.31
N ALA A 670 -2.73 -26.79 -41.19
CA ALA A 670 -2.83 -28.22 -41.46
C ALA A 670 -1.45 -28.87 -41.70
N GLY A 671 -0.37 -28.26 -41.19
CA GLY A 671 0.99 -28.76 -41.33
C GLY A 671 1.12 -30.21 -40.87
N GLY A 672 1.88 -31.04 -41.61
CA GLY A 672 2.03 -32.47 -41.30
C GLY A 672 0.81 -33.37 -41.63
N SER A 673 -0.29 -32.83 -42.15
CA SER A 673 -1.43 -33.62 -42.64
C SER A 673 -1.19 -34.23 -44.04
N PRO A 674 -1.96 -35.27 -44.43
CA PRO A 674 -1.98 -35.76 -45.81
C PRO A 674 -2.33 -34.66 -46.84
N TYR A 675 -3.25 -33.75 -46.51
CA TYR A 675 -3.63 -32.64 -47.39
C TYR A 675 -2.43 -31.72 -47.69
N CYS A 676 -1.67 -31.31 -46.67
CA CYS A 676 -0.49 -30.47 -46.87
C CYS A 676 0.65 -31.22 -47.57
N THR A 677 0.75 -32.54 -47.39
CA THR A 677 1.68 -33.38 -48.16
C THR A 677 1.33 -33.38 -49.65
N ASP A 678 0.04 -33.40 -49.99
CA ASP A 678 -0.39 -33.29 -51.38
C ASP A 678 -0.12 -31.88 -51.95
N LEU A 679 -0.37 -30.81 -51.17
CA LEU A 679 -0.05 -29.44 -51.60
C LEU A 679 1.43 -29.25 -51.90
N ASP A 680 2.33 -29.80 -51.07
CA ASP A 680 3.78 -29.72 -51.32
C ASP A 680 4.16 -30.42 -52.63
N LYS A 681 3.58 -31.59 -52.91
CA LYS A 681 3.78 -32.30 -54.20
C LYS A 681 3.21 -31.53 -55.39
N ILE A 682 2.07 -30.87 -55.22
CA ILE A 682 1.45 -30.05 -56.27
C ILE A 682 2.33 -28.83 -56.58
N PHE A 683 2.74 -28.08 -55.56
CA PHE A 683 3.55 -26.87 -55.74
C PHE A 683 4.97 -27.16 -56.25
N SER A 684 5.53 -28.34 -55.92
CA SER A 684 6.82 -28.80 -56.46
C SER A 684 6.72 -29.42 -57.86
N GLY A 685 5.51 -29.62 -58.40
CA GLY A 685 5.27 -30.28 -59.68
C GLY A 685 5.44 -31.80 -59.67
N ALA A 686 5.59 -32.41 -58.48
CA ALA A 686 5.65 -33.86 -58.31
C ALA A 686 4.28 -34.55 -58.48
N ALA A 687 3.18 -33.81 -58.35
CA ALA A 687 1.82 -34.24 -58.63
C ALA A 687 1.03 -33.13 -59.33
N THR A 688 0.02 -33.48 -60.13
CA THR A 688 -0.85 -32.50 -60.82
C THR A 688 -2.22 -32.36 -60.15
N ASN A 689 -2.52 -33.17 -59.15
CA ASN A 689 -3.80 -33.17 -58.44
C ASN A 689 -3.64 -33.78 -57.03
N PHE A 690 -4.65 -33.59 -56.17
CA PHE A 690 -4.72 -34.22 -54.85
C PHE A 690 -4.81 -35.75 -54.96
N SER A 691 -4.28 -36.47 -53.96
CA SER A 691 -4.34 -37.93 -53.88
C SER A 691 -5.77 -38.43 -53.68
N VAL A 692 -6.63 -37.63 -53.05
CA VAL A 692 -8.07 -37.89 -52.90
C VAL A 692 -8.81 -37.43 -54.17
N PRO A 693 -9.55 -38.30 -54.88
CA PRO A 693 -10.32 -37.91 -56.06
C PRO A 693 -11.40 -36.89 -55.71
N PHE A 694 -11.50 -35.83 -56.53
CA PHE A 694 -12.50 -34.79 -56.32
C PHE A 694 -13.94 -35.32 -56.37
N GLN A 695 -14.75 -34.93 -55.39
CA GLN A 695 -16.20 -35.15 -55.36
C GLN A 695 -16.93 -33.80 -55.36
N PRO A 696 -18.15 -33.70 -55.94
CA PRO A 696 -18.90 -32.43 -56.01
C PRO A 696 -19.18 -31.76 -54.67
N GLU A 697 -19.12 -32.53 -53.58
CA GLU A 697 -19.38 -32.11 -52.20
C GLU A 697 -18.12 -31.60 -51.49
N TYR A 698 -16.96 -31.69 -52.14
CA TYR A 698 -15.71 -31.15 -51.62
C TYR A 698 -15.56 -29.67 -51.96
N SER A 699 -14.71 -28.99 -51.18
CA SER A 699 -14.34 -27.59 -51.35
C SER A 699 -13.86 -27.30 -52.77
N ARG A 700 -14.49 -26.33 -53.44
CA ARG A 700 -14.10 -25.93 -54.80
C ARG A 700 -12.87 -25.02 -54.80
N ILE A 701 -12.55 -24.46 -53.64
CA ILE A 701 -11.37 -23.62 -53.43
C ILE A 701 -10.20 -24.49 -52.96
N LEU A 702 -10.36 -25.21 -51.85
CA LEU A 702 -9.29 -25.96 -51.22
C LEU A 702 -8.96 -27.29 -51.93
N MET A 703 -9.89 -27.90 -52.68
CA MET A 703 -9.61 -29.10 -53.49
C MET A 703 -9.36 -28.81 -54.97
N ASN A 704 -8.94 -27.59 -55.32
CA ASN A 704 -8.62 -27.18 -56.69
C ASN A 704 -7.11 -26.98 -56.89
N ALA A 705 -6.45 -27.97 -57.51
CA ALA A 705 -5.01 -27.98 -57.73
C ALA A 705 -4.51 -27.12 -58.91
N SER A 706 -5.39 -26.41 -59.62
CA SER A 706 -5.00 -25.62 -60.80
C SER A 706 -4.04 -24.47 -60.43
N ASP A 707 -3.06 -24.20 -61.30
CA ASP A 707 -2.05 -23.15 -61.10
C ASP A 707 -2.67 -21.77 -60.82
N ALA A 708 -3.83 -21.48 -61.39
CA ALA A 708 -4.56 -20.23 -61.17
C ALA A 708 -5.08 -20.08 -59.72
N ASN A 709 -5.26 -21.20 -59.00
CA ASN A 709 -5.77 -21.24 -57.64
C ASN A 709 -4.66 -21.34 -56.57
N TRP A 710 -3.40 -21.54 -56.96
CA TRP A 710 -2.27 -21.65 -56.02
C TRP A 710 -2.17 -20.49 -55.02
N PRO A 711 -2.38 -19.21 -55.40
CA PRO A 711 -2.36 -18.11 -54.43
C PRO A 711 -3.43 -18.25 -53.35
N ALA A 712 -4.63 -18.72 -53.70
CA ALA A 712 -5.71 -18.94 -52.73
C ALA A 712 -5.37 -20.07 -51.75
N LEU A 713 -4.79 -21.18 -52.25
CA LEU A 713 -4.36 -22.29 -51.40
C LEU A 713 -3.30 -21.86 -50.39
N GLN A 714 -2.29 -21.10 -50.82
CA GLN A 714 -1.23 -20.57 -49.95
C GLN A 714 -1.74 -19.50 -48.97
N GLN A 715 -2.78 -18.77 -49.35
CA GLN A 715 -3.39 -17.74 -48.52
C GLN A 715 -4.26 -18.34 -47.40
N TYR A 716 -5.07 -19.36 -47.71
CA TYR A 716 -6.07 -19.87 -46.77
C TYR A 716 -5.55 -20.98 -45.85
N VAL A 717 -4.55 -21.76 -46.30
CA VAL A 717 -4.02 -22.90 -45.55
C VAL A 717 -2.53 -22.74 -45.27
N MET A 718 -2.16 -22.77 -43.99
CA MET A 718 -0.77 -22.86 -43.54
C MET A 718 -0.34 -24.33 -43.42
N CYS A 719 0.66 -24.71 -44.21
CA CYS A 719 1.26 -26.04 -44.17
C CYS A 719 2.59 -26.09 -43.39
N SER A 720 2.98 -25.02 -42.71
CA SER A 720 4.10 -25.02 -41.78
C SER A 720 3.78 -25.86 -40.54
N ASN A 721 4.77 -26.58 -40.02
CA ASN A 721 4.61 -27.29 -38.76
C ASN A 721 4.51 -26.30 -37.59
N PRO A 722 3.63 -26.56 -36.59
CA PRO A 722 3.59 -25.78 -35.36
C PRO A 722 4.93 -25.85 -34.60
N LEU A 723 5.23 -24.79 -33.85
CA LEU A 723 6.48 -24.66 -33.09
C LEU A 723 6.49 -25.52 -31.81
N SER A 724 5.32 -25.82 -31.26
CA SER A 724 5.11 -26.64 -30.06
C SER A 724 3.97 -27.63 -30.28
N SER A 725 4.01 -28.75 -29.57
CA SER A 725 2.94 -29.76 -29.59
C SER A 725 1.71 -29.38 -28.76
N THR A 726 1.85 -28.41 -27.86
CA THR A 726 0.82 -27.90 -26.94
C THR A 726 0.79 -26.37 -27.01
N GLN A 727 -0.36 -25.76 -26.76
CA GLN A 727 -0.45 -24.30 -26.56
C GLN A 727 0.05 -23.91 -25.17
N PHE A 728 -0.09 -24.81 -24.19
CA PHE A 728 0.49 -24.61 -22.88
C PHE A 728 2.03 -24.70 -22.92
N PRO A 729 2.78 -23.79 -22.27
CA PRO A 729 4.25 -23.78 -22.25
C PRO A 729 4.83 -24.86 -21.32
N LEU A 730 4.63 -26.12 -21.71
CA LEU A 730 4.94 -27.28 -20.89
C LEU A 730 6.43 -27.40 -20.57
N ASP A 731 7.31 -27.14 -21.56
CA ASP A 731 8.76 -27.25 -21.39
C ASP A 731 9.32 -26.23 -20.38
N ASP A 732 8.77 -25.01 -20.37
CA ASP A 732 9.15 -23.97 -19.41
C ASP A 732 8.76 -24.37 -17.98
N TRP A 733 7.55 -24.91 -17.82
CA TRP A 733 7.06 -25.42 -16.54
C TRP A 733 7.87 -26.62 -16.05
N ASP A 734 8.22 -27.55 -16.94
CA ASP A 734 9.08 -28.67 -16.60
C ASP A 734 10.49 -28.23 -16.21
N ALA A 735 11.03 -27.21 -16.87
CA ALA A 735 12.32 -26.65 -16.50
C ALA A 735 12.27 -25.98 -15.11
N GLN A 736 11.19 -25.25 -14.82
CA GLN A 736 11.02 -24.48 -13.59
C GLN A 736 10.66 -25.36 -12.37
N TYR A 737 9.75 -26.31 -12.53
CA TYR A 737 9.15 -27.07 -11.43
C TYR A 737 9.60 -28.53 -11.38
N ARG A 738 10.59 -28.96 -12.16
CA ARG A 738 11.16 -30.30 -11.97
C ARG A 738 11.74 -30.48 -10.56
N ILE A 739 11.58 -31.67 -10.03
CA ILE A 739 12.30 -32.09 -8.82
C ILE A 739 13.80 -32.12 -9.17
N THR A 740 14.56 -31.26 -8.51
CA THR A 740 16.03 -31.29 -8.56
C THR A 740 16.52 -31.98 -7.30
N ASN A 741 17.30 -33.06 -7.47
CA ASN A 741 18.03 -33.64 -6.34
C ASN A 741 19.19 -32.69 -6.04
N GLU A 742 19.01 -31.76 -5.09
CA GLU A 742 20.11 -30.98 -4.50
C GLU A 742 20.82 -31.77 -3.39
#